data_AF-A0A9W7YFK6-F1
#
_entry.id   AF-A0A9W7YFK6-F1
#
_cell.length_a   1.000
_cell.length_b   1.000
_cell.length_c   1.000
_cell.angle_alpha   90.00
_cell.angle_beta   90.00
_cell.angle_gamma   90.00
#
_symmetry.space_group_name_H-M   'P 1'
#
loop_
_entity.id
_entity.type
_entity.pdbx_description
1 polymer ?
#
loop_
_entity_poly.entity_id
_entity_poly.type
_entity_poly.pdbx_seq_one_letter_code
_entity_poly.pdbx_strand_id
1 'polypeptide(L)'
;TLQSETVDFILDTSKKQTLVGLSKDDLATLGEYQDAGKSATQRPRIFFGTRTHKQVAQLVNELRSKTPYRLRTAVLGSRAQTCTHPKAKRAESVDDTCRQLRDDNNCGAYTGFRRVLGSKKLAEGGELEIWDLEDIVSVARPLVACSYYASRELAATAKLVFCPYNYILDPAVRKAAGIELEGNIVILDEAHNIENAARDAGSFEVSDLQLASLAHECSGMFDHGILRNEHLVLKSLADTLAAWLQRDGAAFEYCDYETQTSVWPKPECSVDTLLTDLALTPDYISQVKSAQAKIEDYIASLRTQSNEHGPEDPELLPRDKHVSAGALRVVEGLLRVLKHVAHGSKFATDFRIAVVRHPNPELRTSQKRKRQSVFESKPAFINTLSFWTMNPGVVFSEIAEQTRSIVLTSGTLSPLDSYASELQVDFASTLEANHVIAPSRFCALAVECGPSGVRLEAKYRTSDQLEFQDDVGEAIRAIAARSPDGMLVFMPSYALLNKLIARWEATGRLAEIRSHKTVFVEPQGGTKDQFDKLLLSYRKHLSEPNETGAVMFGVFRGKVSEGIDFSDHFCRTVVNIGIPFPAFKDVKVMLKREYNNEHTMLLNGSKWYDIQAFRAVNQALGRCLRHKDDWGAIIMLEA
;
A
#
# COMPACT_ATOMS: atom_id res chain seq x y z
N THR A 1 -1.58 15.97 -27.09
CA THR A 1 -1.93 14.82 -27.95
C THR A 1 -2.31 13.62 -27.10
N LEU A 2 -1.47 13.05 -26.23
CA LEU A 2 -1.94 12.00 -25.28
C LEU A 2 -3.12 12.44 -24.41
N GLN A 3 -3.07 13.64 -23.82
CA GLN A 3 -4.18 14.14 -22.99
C GLN A 3 -5.48 14.35 -23.77
N SER A 4 -5.43 14.70 -25.07
CA SER A 4 -6.65 14.85 -25.87
C SER A 4 -7.21 13.48 -26.25
N GLU A 5 -6.38 12.55 -26.72
CA GLU A 5 -6.82 11.19 -27.06
C GLU A 5 -7.36 10.42 -25.86
N THR A 6 -6.73 10.54 -24.68
CA THR A 6 -7.22 9.90 -23.46
C THR A 6 -8.52 10.54 -22.95
N VAL A 7 -8.63 11.87 -22.97
CA VAL A 7 -9.86 12.56 -22.54
C VAL A 7 -11.00 12.26 -23.51
N ASP A 8 -10.75 12.34 -24.83
CA ASP A 8 -11.75 12.01 -25.85
C ASP A 8 -12.16 10.54 -25.76
N PHE A 9 -11.22 9.62 -25.52
CA PHE A 9 -11.51 8.21 -25.26
C PHE A 9 -12.39 8.02 -24.02
N ILE A 10 -12.05 8.61 -22.87
CA ILE A 10 -12.85 8.52 -21.65
C ILE A 10 -14.26 9.07 -21.88
N LEU A 11 -14.38 10.22 -22.56
CA LEU A 11 -15.65 10.86 -22.86
C LEU A 11 -16.48 10.04 -23.86
N ASP A 12 -15.85 9.45 -24.88
CA ASP A 12 -16.51 8.65 -25.90
C ASP A 12 -16.94 7.28 -25.35
N THR A 13 -16.08 6.62 -24.58
CA THR A 13 -16.42 5.41 -23.80
C THR A 13 -17.58 5.68 -22.84
N SER A 14 -17.54 6.79 -22.10
CA SER A 14 -18.62 7.16 -21.18
C SER A 14 -19.95 7.42 -21.91
N LYS A 15 -19.92 7.82 -23.18
CA LYS A 15 -21.12 7.98 -24.03
C LYS A 15 -21.58 6.65 -24.65
N LYS A 16 -20.64 5.73 -24.93
CA LYS A 16 -20.87 4.43 -25.58
C LYS A 16 -21.25 3.31 -24.61
N GLN A 17 -20.91 3.43 -23.33
CA GLN A 17 -21.48 2.58 -22.30
C GLN A 17 -22.98 2.87 -22.22
N THR A 18 -23.77 2.00 -22.82
CA THR A 18 -25.22 1.97 -22.66
C THR A 18 -25.48 1.96 -21.16
N LEU A 19 -26.00 3.07 -20.64
CA LEU A 19 -26.62 3.10 -19.32
C LEU A 19 -27.68 2.01 -19.34
N VAL A 20 -27.38 0.86 -18.72
CA VAL A 20 -28.40 -0.11 -18.38
C VAL A 20 -29.30 0.61 -17.38
N GLY A 21 -30.35 1.23 -17.88
CA GLY A 21 -31.37 1.89 -17.06
C GLY A 21 -31.79 3.32 -17.41
N LEU A 22 -31.55 3.85 -18.62
CA LEU A 22 -32.26 5.07 -19.05
C LEU A 22 -32.81 4.92 -20.46
N SER A 23 -34.12 4.79 -20.57
CA SER A 23 -34.88 4.79 -21.81
C SER A 23 -34.92 6.20 -22.43
N LYS A 24 -35.30 6.30 -23.71
CA LYS A 24 -35.49 7.60 -24.38
C LYS A 24 -36.55 8.48 -23.72
N ASP A 25 -37.50 7.87 -23.01
CA ASP A 25 -38.53 8.61 -22.27
C ASP A 25 -37.94 9.25 -21.00
N ASP A 26 -36.92 8.63 -20.38
CA ASP A 26 -36.22 9.20 -19.22
C ASP A 26 -35.37 10.43 -19.59
N LEU A 27 -34.86 10.48 -20.83
CA LEU A 27 -34.15 11.65 -21.37
C LEU A 27 -35.08 12.82 -21.70
N ALA A 28 -36.31 12.54 -22.13
CA ALA A 28 -37.34 13.57 -22.30
C ALA A 28 -37.80 14.14 -20.96
N THR A 29 -37.83 13.29 -19.92
CA THR A 29 -38.21 13.64 -18.55
C THR A 29 -37.21 14.61 -17.89
N LEU A 30 -35.93 14.58 -18.28
CA LEU A 30 -34.89 15.51 -17.81
C LEU A 30 -35.05 16.95 -18.34
N GLY A 31 -35.85 17.15 -19.40
CA GLY A 31 -36.13 18.48 -19.96
C GLY A 31 -37.33 19.21 -19.33
N GLU A 32 -38.22 18.50 -18.63
CA GLU A 32 -39.53 19.05 -18.23
C GLU A 32 -39.90 18.90 -16.74
N TYR A 33 -39.01 18.42 -15.87
CA TYR A 33 -39.32 18.31 -14.44
C TYR A 33 -39.08 19.61 -13.66
N GLN A 34 -40.07 20.50 -13.72
CA GLN A 34 -40.41 21.40 -12.61
C GLN A 34 -41.16 20.61 -11.53
N ASP A 35 -40.72 20.74 -10.28
CA ASP A 35 -41.40 20.41 -9.01
C ASP A 35 -42.44 19.27 -8.99
N ALA A 36 -42.00 18.07 -8.57
CA ALA A 36 -42.85 17.12 -7.86
C ALA A 36 -42.01 16.24 -6.91
N GLY A 37 -42.30 16.33 -5.61
CA GLY A 37 -41.51 15.75 -4.53
C GLY A 37 -41.46 14.21 -4.51
N LYS A 38 -40.26 13.66 -4.73
CA LYS A 38 -39.68 12.43 -4.15
C LYS A 38 -38.16 12.46 -4.40
N SER A 39 -37.37 12.43 -3.31
CA SER A 39 -35.89 12.46 -3.17
C SER A 39 -35.05 12.54 -4.46
N ALA A 40 -34.39 13.69 -4.68
CA ALA A 40 -33.41 13.88 -5.75
C ALA A 40 -32.27 12.85 -5.67
N THR A 41 -31.96 12.17 -6.79
CA THR A 41 -30.82 11.26 -6.92
C THR A 41 -29.52 12.03 -6.68
N GLN A 42 -28.78 11.64 -5.63
CA GLN A 42 -27.53 12.28 -5.24
C GLN A 42 -26.51 12.15 -6.37
N ARG A 43 -25.94 13.28 -6.83
CA ARG A 43 -24.89 13.27 -7.86
C ARG A 43 -23.70 12.43 -7.39
N PRO A 44 -23.12 11.57 -8.26
CA PRO A 44 -21.98 10.72 -7.90
C PRO A 44 -20.81 11.54 -7.38
N ARG A 45 -20.07 10.95 -6.45
CA ARG A 45 -18.80 11.44 -5.93
C ARG A 45 -17.65 10.70 -6.63
N ILE A 46 -16.49 11.34 -6.67
CA ILE A 46 -15.28 10.74 -7.26
C ILE A 46 -14.30 10.43 -6.12
N PHE A 47 -13.87 9.18 -6.03
CA PHE A 47 -12.76 8.75 -5.19
C PHE A 47 -11.53 8.55 -6.07
N PHE A 48 -10.53 9.39 -5.88
CA PHE A 48 -9.29 9.36 -6.64
C PHE A 48 -8.18 8.74 -5.78
N GLY A 49 -7.84 7.50 -6.10
CA GLY A 49 -6.82 6.68 -5.48
C GLY A 49 -5.45 6.84 -6.14
N THR A 50 -4.39 7.01 -5.36
CA THR A 50 -2.99 6.81 -5.84
C THR A 50 -2.24 5.83 -4.94
N ARG A 51 -1.02 5.43 -5.30
CA ARG A 51 -0.23 4.52 -4.46
C ARG A 51 0.24 5.17 -3.15
N THR A 52 0.67 6.43 -3.19
CA THR A 52 1.31 7.10 -2.05
C THR A 52 0.75 8.49 -1.75
N HIS A 53 0.83 8.91 -0.49
CA HIS A 53 0.46 10.27 -0.10
C HIS A 53 1.26 11.36 -0.82
N LYS A 54 2.53 11.11 -1.21
CA LYS A 54 3.31 12.08 -2.01
C LYS A 54 2.68 12.31 -3.39
N GLN A 55 2.16 11.25 -4.02
CA GLN A 55 1.43 11.37 -5.29
C GLN A 55 0.06 12.04 -5.12
N VAL A 56 -0.62 11.82 -3.98
CA VAL A 56 -1.83 12.57 -3.66
C VAL A 56 -1.54 14.08 -3.60
N ALA A 57 -0.51 14.49 -2.84
CA ALA A 57 -0.12 15.90 -2.74
C ALA A 57 0.24 16.51 -4.10
N GLN A 58 0.94 15.76 -4.95
CA GLN A 58 1.23 16.18 -6.32
C GLN A 58 -0.05 16.43 -7.11
N LEU A 59 -1.00 15.49 -7.10
CA LEU A 59 -2.26 15.61 -7.84
C LEU A 59 -3.14 16.77 -7.33
N VAL A 60 -3.20 16.96 -6.01
CA VAL A 60 -3.89 18.09 -5.38
C VAL A 60 -3.29 19.41 -5.85
N ASN A 61 -1.96 19.51 -5.88
CA ASN A 61 -1.27 20.69 -6.38
C ASN A 61 -1.48 20.91 -7.89
N GLU A 62 -1.56 19.86 -8.70
CA GLU A 62 -1.88 19.97 -10.12
C GLU A 62 -3.30 20.47 -10.36
N LEU A 63 -4.28 19.92 -9.64
CA LEU A 63 -5.66 20.41 -9.70
C LEU A 63 -5.72 21.90 -9.32
N ARG A 64 -5.00 22.27 -8.25
CA ARG A 64 -4.94 23.64 -7.73
C ARG A 64 -4.29 24.63 -8.71
N SER A 65 -3.15 24.26 -9.29
CA SER A 65 -2.28 25.19 -10.05
C SER A 65 -2.46 25.14 -11.57
N LYS A 66 -2.80 23.97 -12.13
CA LYS A 66 -2.85 23.76 -13.59
C LYS A 66 -4.26 23.82 -14.16
N THR A 67 -5.29 23.86 -13.31
CA THR A 67 -6.69 23.84 -13.77
C THR A 67 -7.49 24.99 -13.14
N PRO A 68 -8.48 25.56 -13.87
CA PRO A 68 -9.46 26.47 -13.29
C PRO A 68 -10.60 25.73 -12.58
N TYR A 69 -10.62 24.40 -12.60
CA TYR A 69 -11.72 23.61 -12.05
C TYR A 69 -11.71 23.68 -10.51
N ARG A 70 -12.84 24.05 -9.92
CA ARG A 70 -13.00 24.21 -8.48
C ARG A 70 -14.26 23.50 -8.02
N LEU A 71 -14.12 22.66 -7.00
CA LEU A 71 -15.17 21.88 -6.37
C LEU A 71 -14.77 21.58 -4.93
N ARG A 72 -15.72 21.15 -4.11
CA ARG A 72 -15.44 20.67 -2.76
C ARG A 72 -14.55 19.43 -2.83
N THR A 73 -13.29 19.56 -2.45
CA THR A 73 -12.31 18.47 -2.40
C THR A 73 -11.97 18.11 -0.96
N ALA A 74 -11.58 16.85 -0.71
CA ALA A 74 -10.97 16.45 0.55
C ALA A 74 -9.82 15.46 0.30
N VAL A 75 -8.85 15.45 1.21
CA VAL A 75 -7.72 14.53 1.18
C VAL A 75 -7.76 13.66 2.44
N LEU A 76 -7.74 12.34 2.26
CA LEU A 76 -7.65 11.37 3.36
C LEU A 76 -6.19 10.96 3.58
N GLY A 77 -5.78 11.04 4.84
CA GLY A 77 -4.41 10.84 5.30
C GLY A 77 -4.30 9.79 6.40
N SER A 78 -3.15 9.12 6.53
CA SER A 78 -2.88 8.25 7.69
C SER A 78 -2.71 9.06 8.97
N ARG A 79 -2.92 8.43 10.13
CA ARG A 79 -2.68 9.09 11.44
C ARG A 79 -1.24 9.57 11.58
N ALA A 80 -0.27 8.84 11.05
CA ALA A 80 1.14 9.21 11.11
C ALA A 80 1.44 10.57 10.46
N GLN A 81 0.70 10.94 9.41
CA GLN A 81 0.90 12.21 8.70
C GLN A 81 0.06 13.36 9.27
N THR A 82 -1.12 13.04 9.77
CA THR A 82 -2.12 14.01 10.23
C THR A 82 -2.04 14.31 11.73
N CYS A 83 -1.48 13.42 12.55
CA CYS A 83 -1.53 13.57 13.99
C CYS A 83 -0.83 14.85 14.46
N THR A 84 -1.59 15.67 15.19
CA THR A 84 -1.13 16.91 15.83
C THR A 84 -0.73 16.70 17.29
N HIS A 85 -1.04 15.55 17.88
CA HIS A 85 -0.76 15.25 19.28
C HIS A 85 0.73 14.90 19.52
N PRO A 86 1.48 15.63 20.37
CA PRO A 86 2.94 15.46 20.50
C PRO A 86 3.40 14.09 21.02
N LYS A 87 2.60 13.43 21.87
CA LYS A 87 2.90 12.08 22.39
C LYS A 87 2.74 11.02 21.29
N ALA A 88 1.58 10.97 20.63
CA ALA A 88 1.32 10.03 19.55
C ALA A 88 2.27 10.22 18.37
N LYS A 89 2.55 11.47 17.95
CA LYS A 89 3.44 11.74 16.81
C LYS A 89 4.88 11.25 17.02
N ARG A 90 5.35 11.15 18.27
CA ARG A 90 6.69 10.67 18.62
C ARG A 90 6.73 9.18 18.99
N ALA A 91 5.58 8.52 19.01
CA ALA A 91 5.51 7.10 19.31
C ALA A 91 5.97 6.27 18.11
N GLU A 92 6.35 5.03 18.38
CA GLU A 92 6.71 4.05 17.35
C GLU A 92 5.49 3.69 16.48
N SER A 93 4.35 3.44 17.12
CA SER A 93 3.05 3.32 16.47
C SER A 93 2.16 4.51 16.85
N VAL A 94 1.99 5.42 15.89
CA VAL A 94 1.06 6.56 16.02
C VAL A 94 -0.36 6.07 16.17
N ASP A 95 -0.72 5.00 15.46
CA ASP A 95 -2.06 4.40 15.54
C ASP A 95 -2.36 3.84 16.93
N ASP A 96 -1.45 3.08 17.52
CA ASP A 96 -1.66 2.45 18.85
C ASP A 96 -1.70 3.51 19.94
N THR A 97 -0.80 4.48 19.88
CA THR A 97 -0.76 5.57 20.86
C THR A 97 -1.95 6.51 20.70
N CYS A 98 -2.40 6.78 19.47
CA CYS A 98 -3.62 7.55 19.22
C CYS A 98 -4.83 6.82 19.78
N ARG A 99 -4.93 5.51 19.59
CA ARG A 99 -5.99 4.67 20.18
C ARG A 99 -5.96 4.76 21.70
N GLN A 100 -4.82 4.46 22.33
CA GLN A 100 -4.68 4.54 23.77
C GLN A 100 -5.05 5.93 24.32
N LEU A 101 -4.61 7.02 23.68
CA LEU A 101 -4.96 8.37 24.11
C LEU A 101 -6.44 8.70 23.94
N ARG A 102 -7.12 8.09 22.97
CA ARG A 102 -8.57 8.26 22.80
C ARG A 102 -9.34 7.41 23.80
N ASP A 103 -8.91 6.17 24.00
CA ASP A 103 -9.52 5.23 24.96
C ASP A 103 -9.34 5.72 26.41
N ASP A 104 -8.21 6.37 26.72
CA ASP A 104 -7.94 6.96 28.04
C ASP A 104 -8.51 8.40 28.19
N ASN A 105 -9.32 8.88 27.23
CA ASN A 105 -9.87 10.26 27.18
C ASN A 105 -8.82 11.39 27.29
N ASN A 106 -7.57 11.10 26.90
CA ASN A 106 -6.41 11.98 27.06
C ASN A 106 -5.99 12.69 25.78
N CYS A 107 -6.79 12.63 24.71
CA CYS A 107 -6.49 13.28 23.44
C CYS A 107 -7.26 14.60 23.27
N GLY A 108 -6.77 15.70 23.84
CA GLY A 108 -7.39 17.03 23.69
C GLY A 108 -7.43 17.56 22.24
N ALA A 109 -6.58 17.03 21.35
CA ALA A 109 -6.65 17.33 19.93
C ALA A 109 -7.91 16.72 19.28
N TYR A 110 -8.28 15.50 19.69
CA TYR A 110 -9.44 14.79 19.17
C TYR A 110 -10.72 15.55 19.50
N THR A 111 -10.97 15.88 20.76
CA THR A 111 -12.18 16.60 21.19
C THR A 111 -12.33 17.97 20.50
N GLY A 112 -11.21 18.60 20.13
CA GLY A 112 -11.18 19.90 19.46
C GLY A 112 -11.32 19.88 17.94
N PHE A 113 -11.52 18.73 17.28
CA PHE A 113 -11.37 18.62 15.82
C PHE A 113 -12.37 19.48 15.02
N ARG A 114 -13.62 19.61 15.48
CA ARG A 114 -14.65 20.45 14.82
C ARG A 114 -14.28 21.94 14.77
N ARG A 115 -13.37 22.39 15.64
CA ARG A 115 -12.83 23.77 15.58
C ARG A 115 -12.09 24.06 14.27
N VAL A 116 -11.56 23.04 13.61
CA VAL A 116 -10.94 23.18 12.28
C VAL A 116 -11.99 23.55 11.23
N LEU A 117 -13.14 22.88 11.27
CA LEU A 117 -14.24 23.09 10.32
C LEU A 117 -14.86 24.48 10.45
N GLY A 118 -14.94 25.00 11.67
CA GLY A 118 -15.40 26.37 11.95
C GLY A 118 -14.31 27.45 11.90
N SER A 119 -13.10 27.12 11.45
CA SER A 119 -11.98 28.08 11.48
C SER A 119 -12.13 29.15 10.40
N LYS A 120 -11.78 30.40 10.73
CA LYS A 120 -11.80 31.51 9.76
C LYS A 120 -10.94 31.23 8.53
N LYS A 121 -9.78 30.59 8.68
CA LYS A 121 -8.90 30.24 7.56
C LYS A 121 -9.59 29.31 6.55
N LEU A 122 -10.32 28.32 7.04
CA LEU A 122 -11.07 27.41 6.18
C LEU A 122 -12.28 28.11 5.55
N ALA A 123 -12.91 29.05 6.27
CA ALA A 123 -14.03 29.84 5.78
C ALA A 123 -13.62 30.92 4.75
N GLU A 124 -12.47 31.58 4.94
CA GLU A 124 -11.91 32.61 4.05
C GLU A 124 -11.51 32.03 2.69
N GLY A 125 -11.04 30.78 2.67
CA GLY A 125 -10.80 30.01 1.45
C GLY A 125 -12.06 29.69 0.63
N GLY A 126 -13.22 29.69 1.29
CA GLY A 126 -14.48 29.26 0.71
C GLY A 126 -14.54 27.75 0.44
N GLU A 127 -15.73 27.27 0.09
CA GLU A 127 -15.98 25.84 -0.18
C GLU A 127 -15.29 25.30 -1.44
N LEU A 128 -14.68 26.19 -2.24
CA LEU A 128 -14.11 25.90 -3.54
C LEU A 128 -12.57 25.91 -3.53
N GLU A 129 -11.94 26.28 -2.41
CA GLU A 129 -10.49 26.15 -2.27
C GLU A 129 -10.10 24.67 -2.14
N ILE A 130 -9.02 24.31 -2.83
CA ILE A 130 -8.50 22.94 -2.87
C ILE A 130 -7.46 22.82 -1.76
N TRP A 131 -7.81 22.13 -0.68
CA TRP A 131 -6.96 21.93 0.49
C TRP A 131 -6.18 20.61 0.41
N ASP A 132 -4.88 20.66 0.69
CA ASP A 132 -4.06 19.46 0.91
C ASP A 132 -4.01 19.10 2.41
N LEU A 133 -3.51 17.91 2.71
CA LEU A 133 -3.41 17.39 4.07
C LEU A 133 -2.54 18.28 4.97
N GLU A 134 -1.40 18.75 4.47
CA GLU A 134 -0.49 19.66 5.15
C GLU A 134 -1.15 20.99 5.49
N ASP A 135 -2.03 21.49 4.61
CA ASP A 135 -2.76 22.73 4.83
C ASP A 135 -3.73 22.56 6.01
N ILE A 136 -4.51 21.47 6.05
CA ILE A 136 -5.40 21.15 7.17
C ILE A 136 -4.60 20.97 8.47
N VAL A 137 -3.45 20.32 8.42
CA VAL A 137 -2.55 20.19 9.58
C VAL A 137 -2.07 21.57 10.06
N SER A 138 -1.77 22.50 9.16
CA SER A 138 -1.32 23.86 9.49
C SER A 138 -2.42 24.66 10.20
N VAL A 139 -3.69 24.45 9.83
CA VAL A 139 -4.86 25.06 10.49
C VAL A 139 -5.13 24.40 11.83
N ALA A 140 -5.00 23.08 11.93
CA ALA A 140 -5.35 22.32 13.12
C ALA A 140 -4.35 22.49 14.29
N ARG A 141 -3.05 22.67 13.99
CA ARG A 141 -1.99 22.87 15.00
C ARG A 141 -2.26 24.03 15.98
N PRO A 142 -2.46 25.29 15.54
CA PRO A 142 -2.71 26.40 16.45
C PRO A 142 -4.03 26.26 17.22
N LEU A 143 -4.98 25.50 16.69
CA LEU A 143 -6.28 25.25 17.31
C LEU A 143 -6.25 24.08 18.32
N VAL A 144 -5.11 23.40 18.50
CA VAL A 144 -5.01 22.15 19.28
C VAL A 144 -6.12 21.19 18.87
N ALA A 145 -6.21 20.93 17.57
CA ALA A 145 -7.28 20.16 16.97
C ALA A 145 -6.72 19.01 16.12
N CYS A 146 -7.54 17.96 15.94
CA CYS A 146 -7.14 16.76 15.22
C CYS A 146 -7.44 16.90 13.73
N SER A 147 -6.39 17.05 12.91
CA SER A 147 -6.55 17.14 11.45
C SER A 147 -7.09 15.84 10.84
N TYR A 148 -6.74 14.67 11.41
CA TYR A 148 -7.21 13.36 10.92
C TYR A 148 -8.74 13.27 10.87
N TYR A 149 -9.42 13.66 11.96
CA TYR A 149 -10.88 13.62 12.02
C TYR A 149 -11.51 14.79 11.26
N ALA A 150 -10.88 15.96 11.25
CA ALA A 150 -11.34 17.09 10.44
C ALA A 150 -11.37 16.73 8.94
N SER A 151 -10.30 16.11 8.41
CA SER A 151 -10.23 15.64 7.02
C SER A 151 -11.31 14.61 6.69
N ARG A 152 -11.67 13.73 7.64
CA ARG A 152 -12.75 12.75 7.45
C ARG A 152 -14.13 13.41 7.35
N GLU A 153 -14.40 14.41 8.19
CA GLU A 153 -15.67 15.13 8.15
C GLU A 153 -15.79 15.99 6.87
N LEU A 154 -14.69 16.62 6.43
CA LEU A 154 -14.61 17.27 5.12
C LEU A 154 -14.86 16.27 3.98
N ALA A 155 -14.27 15.07 4.08
CA ALA A 155 -14.49 14.02 3.12
C ALA A 155 -15.94 13.53 3.08
N ALA A 156 -16.78 13.69 4.10
CA ALA A 156 -18.19 13.29 4.02
C ALA A 156 -18.99 14.15 3.03
N THR A 157 -18.62 15.43 2.85
CA THR A 157 -19.35 16.39 2.01
C THR A 157 -18.66 16.73 0.69
N ALA A 158 -17.44 16.22 0.47
CA ALA A 158 -16.64 16.49 -0.73
C ALA A 158 -17.17 15.77 -1.98
N LYS A 159 -17.08 16.44 -3.14
CA LYS A 159 -17.41 15.86 -4.45
C LYS A 159 -16.26 15.05 -5.05
N LEU A 160 -15.02 15.40 -4.69
CA LEU A 160 -13.81 14.69 -5.07
C LEU A 160 -12.98 14.41 -3.82
N VAL A 161 -12.70 13.13 -3.55
CA VAL A 161 -11.91 12.70 -2.40
C VAL A 161 -10.64 12.06 -2.92
N PHE A 162 -9.49 12.61 -2.52
CA PHE A 162 -8.19 12.01 -2.78
C PHE A 162 -7.77 11.12 -1.62
N CYS A 163 -7.28 9.93 -1.92
CA CYS A 163 -6.78 9.01 -0.91
C CYS A 163 -5.75 8.06 -1.52
N PRO A 164 -4.91 7.40 -0.72
CA PRO A 164 -4.18 6.24 -1.23
C PRO A 164 -5.14 5.07 -1.51
N TYR A 165 -4.81 4.20 -2.46
CA TYR A 165 -5.72 3.13 -2.90
C TYR A 165 -6.11 2.16 -1.77
N ASN A 166 -5.37 2.07 -0.64
CA ASN A 166 -5.70 1.16 0.44
C ASN A 166 -6.97 1.59 1.17
N TYR A 167 -7.33 2.88 1.11
CA TYR A 167 -8.62 3.40 1.59
C TYR A 167 -9.80 2.92 0.74
N ILE A 168 -9.53 2.50 -0.51
CA ILE A 168 -10.53 1.97 -1.44
C ILE A 168 -10.51 0.44 -1.42
N LEU A 169 -9.33 -0.17 -1.43
CA LEU A 169 -9.18 -1.62 -1.56
C LEU A 169 -9.42 -2.38 -0.25
N ASP A 170 -8.91 -1.90 0.90
CA ASP A 170 -9.08 -2.58 2.18
C ASP A 170 -10.44 -2.26 2.79
N PRO A 171 -11.34 -3.26 2.94
CA PRO A 171 -12.68 -3.03 3.49
C PRO A 171 -12.68 -2.41 4.89
N ALA A 172 -11.72 -2.75 5.74
CA ALA A 172 -11.65 -2.23 7.11
C ALA A 172 -11.22 -0.76 7.12
N VAL A 173 -10.25 -0.39 6.27
CA VAL A 173 -9.82 1.01 6.11
C VAL A 173 -10.94 1.82 5.45
N ARG A 174 -11.59 1.27 4.42
CA ARG A 174 -12.72 1.88 3.70
C ARG A 174 -13.89 2.21 4.64
N LYS A 175 -14.32 1.23 5.44
CA LYS A 175 -15.36 1.39 6.48
C LYS A 175 -14.94 2.44 7.51
N ALA A 176 -13.70 2.37 8.00
CA ALA A 176 -13.18 3.35 8.96
C ALA A 176 -13.07 4.77 8.37
N ALA A 177 -12.85 4.90 7.07
CA ALA A 177 -12.79 6.19 6.39
C ALA A 177 -14.17 6.79 6.08
N GLY A 178 -15.24 5.99 6.13
CA GLY A 178 -16.58 6.41 5.72
C GLY A 178 -16.71 6.55 4.20
N ILE A 179 -16.00 5.71 3.44
CA ILE A 179 -16.05 5.70 1.98
C ILE A 179 -17.15 4.73 1.54
N GLU A 180 -18.14 5.25 0.82
CA GLU A 180 -19.22 4.49 0.20
C GLU A 180 -18.97 4.41 -1.31
N LEU A 181 -18.82 3.19 -1.83
CA LEU A 181 -18.52 2.98 -3.25
C LEU A 181 -19.77 2.93 -4.13
N GLU A 182 -20.91 2.54 -3.54
CA GLU A 182 -22.17 2.35 -4.26
C GLU A 182 -22.60 3.62 -5.00
N GLY A 183 -22.82 3.50 -6.31
CA GLY A 183 -23.25 4.62 -7.16
C GLY A 183 -22.18 5.70 -7.41
N ASN A 184 -20.95 5.55 -6.89
CA ASN A 184 -19.85 6.50 -7.01
C ASN A 184 -18.77 6.04 -8.00
N ILE A 185 -17.92 6.97 -8.42
CA ILE A 185 -16.85 6.74 -9.40
C ILE A 185 -15.52 6.58 -8.68
N VAL A 186 -14.74 5.58 -9.09
CA VAL A 186 -13.39 5.33 -8.58
C VAL A 186 -12.38 5.52 -9.70
N ILE A 187 -11.33 6.30 -9.44
CA ILE A 187 -10.18 6.45 -10.34
C ILE A 187 -8.94 6.00 -9.58
N LEU A 188 -8.25 4.97 -10.06
CA LEU A 188 -6.99 4.51 -9.46
C LEU A 188 -5.85 4.82 -10.44
N ASP A 189 -4.99 5.74 -10.04
CA ASP A 189 -3.79 6.10 -10.79
C ASP A 189 -2.56 5.35 -10.27
N GLU A 190 -1.57 5.17 -11.14
CA GLU A 190 -0.41 4.31 -10.90
C GLU A 190 -0.82 2.86 -10.54
N ALA A 191 -1.82 2.36 -11.26
CA ALA A 191 -2.52 1.11 -10.94
C ALA A 191 -1.70 -0.18 -11.14
N HIS A 192 -0.43 -0.11 -11.54
CA HIS A 192 0.42 -1.30 -11.76
C HIS A 192 0.65 -2.15 -10.49
N ASN A 193 0.35 -1.63 -9.28
CA ASN A 193 0.43 -2.39 -8.02
C ASN A 193 -0.92 -2.85 -7.47
N ILE A 194 -2.04 -2.62 -8.17
CA ILE A 194 -3.37 -2.97 -7.64
C ILE A 194 -3.51 -4.48 -7.42
N GLU A 195 -2.91 -5.32 -8.27
CA GLU A 195 -2.87 -6.77 -8.06
C GLU A 195 -2.28 -7.13 -6.69
N ASN A 196 -1.18 -6.50 -6.29
CA ASN A 196 -0.55 -6.75 -4.99
C ASN A 196 -1.38 -6.14 -3.85
N ALA A 197 -1.82 -4.90 -4.01
CA ALA A 197 -2.60 -4.19 -3.00
C ALA A 197 -3.96 -4.86 -2.71
N ALA A 198 -4.60 -5.45 -3.73
CA ALA A 198 -5.84 -6.19 -3.57
C ALA A 198 -5.62 -7.55 -2.88
N ARG A 199 -4.52 -8.26 -3.21
CA ARG A 199 -4.13 -9.48 -2.47
C ARG A 199 -3.81 -9.19 -1.01
N ASP A 200 -3.10 -8.10 -0.73
CA ASP A 200 -2.79 -7.67 0.63
C ASP A 200 -4.07 -7.29 1.39
N ALA A 201 -5.01 -6.58 0.74
CA ALA A 201 -6.31 -6.21 1.32
C ALA A 201 -7.21 -7.43 1.61
N GLY A 202 -7.12 -8.47 0.79
CA GLY A 202 -7.82 -9.75 0.99
C GLY A 202 -7.18 -10.63 2.04
N SER A 203 -5.89 -10.43 2.30
CA SER A 203 -5.13 -11.18 3.29
C SER A 203 -5.40 -10.70 4.72
N PHE A 204 -5.07 -11.54 5.70
CA PHE A 204 -5.11 -11.19 7.11
C PHE A 204 -4.08 -11.98 7.89
N GLU A 205 -3.43 -11.36 8.86
CA GLU A 205 -2.41 -11.99 9.70
C GLU A 205 -2.68 -11.63 11.17
N VAL A 206 -2.57 -12.62 12.06
CA VAL A 206 -2.75 -12.45 13.50
C VAL A 206 -1.66 -13.20 14.27
N SER A 207 -1.00 -12.52 15.20
CA SER A 207 0.03 -13.11 16.04
C SER A 207 -0.52 -13.74 17.33
N ASP A 208 0.23 -14.66 17.90
CA ASP A 208 -0.01 -15.22 19.23
C ASP A 208 -0.13 -14.13 20.31
N LEU A 209 0.66 -13.06 20.23
CA LEU A 209 0.56 -11.90 21.13
C LEU A 209 -0.77 -11.15 20.98
N GLN A 210 -1.27 -10.97 19.76
CA GLN A 210 -2.56 -10.32 19.52
C GLN A 210 -3.72 -11.17 20.03
N LEU A 211 -3.65 -12.50 19.83
CA LEU A 211 -4.63 -13.44 20.37
C LEU A 211 -4.62 -13.45 21.91
N ALA A 212 -3.44 -13.46 22.53
CA ALA A 212 -3.32 -13.38 23.98
C ALA A 212 -3.92 -12.07 24.55
N SER A 213 -3.69 -10.93 23.89
CA SER A 213 -4.29 -9.65 24.26
C SER A 213 -5.82 -9.70 24.18
N LEU A 214 -6.36 -10.24 23.08
CA LEU A 214 -7.80 -10.43 22.90
C LEU A 214 -8.40 -11.31 24.02
N ALA A 215 -7.77 -12.45 24.31
CA ALA A 215 -8.23 -13.35 25.37
C ALA A 215 -8.22 -12.68 26.75
N HIS A 216 -7.18 -11.89 27.06
CA HIS A 216 -7.07 -11.14 28.31
C HIS A 216 -8.16 -10.07 28.44
N GLU A 217 -8.39 -9.27 27.41
CA GLU A 217 -9.44 -8.24 27.40
C GLU A 217 -10.84 -8.86 27.57
N CYS A 218 -11.14 -9.96 26.87
CA CYS A 218 -12.40 -10.67 27.01
C CYS A 218 -12.57 -11.28 28.41
N SER A 219 -11.49 -11.79 29.03
CA SER A 219 -11.53 -12.27 30.42
C SER A 219 -11.88 -11.14 31.38
N GLY A 220 -11.28 -9.96 31.20
CA GLY A 220 -11.62 -8.77 31.98
C GLY A 220 -13.12 -8.44 31.89
N MET A 221 -13.70 -8.42 30.69
CA MET A 221 -15.13 -8.14 30.52
C MET A 221 -16.03 -9.21 31.16
N PHE A 222 -15.62 -10.48 31.09
CA PHE A 222 -16.32 -11.59 31.75
C PHE A 222 -16.37 -11.41 33.27
N ASP A 223 -15.23 -11.05 33.88
CA ASP A 223 -15.10 -10.83 35.32
C ASP A 223 -15.97 -9.65 35.79
N HIS A 224 -16.07 -8.59 34.98
CA HIS A 224 -16.95 -7.45 35.22
C HIS A 224 -18.44 -7.74 34.98
N GLY A 225 -18.79 -8.95 34.50
CA GLY A 225 -20.19 -9.35 34.28
C GLY A 225 -20.84 -8.79 33.02
N ILE A 226 -20.04 -8.28 32.07
CA ILE A 226 -20.52 -7.65 30.84
C ILE A 226 -20.57 -8.70 29.72
N LEU A 227 -21.76 -8.97 29.17
CA LEU A 227 -21.97 -9.93 28.07
C LEU A 227 -21.13 -11.21 28.22
N ARG A 228 -21.27 -11.87 29.38
CA ARG A 228 -20.37 -12.97 29.79
C ARG A 228 -20.24 -14.06 28.73
N ASN A 229 -21.36 -14.47 28.14
CA ASN A 229 -21.38 -15.55 27.17
C ASN A 229 -20.66 -15.14 25.87
N GLU A 230 -20.94 -13.94 25.38
CA GLU A 230 -20.35 -13.41 24.15
C GLU A 230 -18.83 -13.22 24.29
N HIS A 231 -18.36 -12.64 25.41
CA HIS A 231 -16.92 -12.51 25.66
C HIS A 231 -16.24 -13.87 25.88
N LEU A 232 -16.92 -14.84 26.48
CA LEU A 232 -16.39 -16.20 26.63
C LEU A 232 -16.20 -16.89 25.26
N VAL A 233 -17.11 -16.68 24.30
CA VAL A 233 -16.95 -17.19 22.93
C VAL A 233 -15.71 -16.62 22.27
N LEU A 234 -15.51 -15.30 22.33
CA LEU A 234 -14.34 -14.65 21.73
C LEU A 234 -13.03 -15.04 22.43
N LYS A 235 -13.05 -15.15 23.76
CA LYS A 235 -11.91 -15.66 24.55
C LYS A 235 -11.55 -17.09 24.14
N SER A 236 -12.54 -17.97 24.01
CA SER A 236 -12.32 -19.37 23.61
C SER A 236 -11.70 -19.45 22.22
N LEU A 237 -12.12 -18.60 21.28
CA LEU A 237 -11.52 -18.53 19.94
C LEU A 237 -10.04 -18.14 20.04
N ALA A 238 -9.75 -17.08 20.78
CA ALA A 238 -8.41 -16.56 20.95
C ALA A 238 -7.47 -17.58 21.62
N ASP A 239 -7.92 -18.21 22.72
CA ASP A 239 -7.17 -19.24 23.43
C ASP A 239 -6.90 -20.46 22.54
N THR A 240 -7.89 -20.90 21.77
CA THR A 240 -7.76 -22.08 20.89
C THR A 240 -6.72 -21.84 19.79
N LEU A 241 -6.80 -20.68 19.12
CA LEU A 241 -5.85 -20.32 18.08
C LEU A 241 -4.44 -20.08 18.64
N ALA A 242 -4.32 -19.43 19.80
CA ALA A 242 -3.04 -19.19 20.46
C ALA A 242 -2.38 -20.50 20.90
N ALA A 243 -3.15 -21.40 21.52
CA ALA A 243 -2.66 -22.72 21.91
C ALA A 243 -2.23 -23.54 20.68
N TRP A 244 -2.97 -23.45 19.57
CA TRP A 244 -2.60 -24.13 18.33
C TRP A 244 -1.30 -23.58 17.73
N LEU A 245 -1.11 -22.26 17.72
CA LEU A 245 0.13 -21.62 17.25
C LEU A 245 1.37 -21.97 18.10
N GLN A 246 1.16 -22.28 19.38
CA GLN A 246 2.22 -22.65 20.32
C GLN A 246 2.52 -24.17 20.34
N ARG A 247 1.79 -25.00 19.58
CA ARG A 247 2.07 -26.44 19.54
C ARG A 247 3.47 -26.70 18.99
N ASP A 248 4.35 -27.21 19.86
CA ASP A 248 5.65 -27.73 19.46
C ASP A 248 5.45 -29.04 18.67
N GLY A 249 5.92 -29.06 17.43
CA GLY A 249 5.84 -30.27 16.58
C GLY A 249 5.62 -30.04 15.09
N ALA A 250 5.39 -28.81 14.62
CA ALA A 250 5.34 -28.55 13.19
C ALA A 250 6.76 -28.62 12.58
N ALA A 251 7.01 -29.63 11.75
CA ALA A 251 8.11 -29.55 10.80
C ALA A 251 7.79 -28.40 9.84
N PHE A 252 8.47 -27.26 10.02
CA PHE A 252 8.37 -26.14 9.10
C PHE A 252 8.91 -26.56 7.73
N GLU A 253 8.14 -26.28 6.68
CA GLU A 253 8.44 -26.70 5.31
C GLU A 253 9.46 -25.76 4.68
N TYR A 254 9.27 -24.46 4.91
CA TYR A 254 10.14 -23.41 4.44
C TYR A 254 10.95 -22.87 5.62
N CYS A 255 12.27 -22.92 5.51
CA CYS A 255 13.18 -22.30 6.47
C CYS A 255 14.08 -21.34 5.71
N ASP A 256 13.93 -20.05 5.99
CA ASP A 256 14.92 -19.04 5.65
C ASP A 256 15.79 -18.74 6.89
N TYR A 257 16.77 -17.84 6.79
CA TYR A 257 17.75 -17.57 7.84
C TYR A 257 17.11 -17.16 9.19
N GLU A 258 16.03 -16.36 9.15
CA GLU A 258 15.35 -15.86 10.36
C GLU A 258 13.92 -16.40 10.53
N THR A 259 13.30 -16.93 9.46
CA THR A 259 11.87 -17.24 9.44
C THR A 259 11.59 -18.69 9.08
N GLN A 260 10.66 -19.29 9.80
CA GLN A 260 10.19 -20.66 9.54
C GLN A 260 8.71 -20.62 9.17
N THR A 261 8.30 -21.36 8.14
CA THR A 261 6.94 -21.30 7.60
C THR A 261 6.39 -22.66 7.22
N SER A 262 5.14 -22.91 7.58
CA SER A 262 4.33 -24.03 7.09
C SER A 262 3.10 -23.47 6.40
N VAL A 263 2.72 -24.07 5.27
CA VAL A 263 1.62 -23.59 4.43
C VAL A 263 0.60 -24.70 4.19
N TRP A 264 -0.66 -24.32 3.99
CA TRP A 264 -1.78 -25.17 3.63
C TRP A 264 -2.57 -24.59 2.43
N PRO A 265 -3.24 -25.43 1.62
CA PRO A 265 -3.41 -26.88 1.78
C PRO A 265 -2.11 -27.66 1.56
N LYS A 266 -2.00 -28.82 2.22
CA LYS A 266 -0.95 -29.82 2.00
C LYS A 266 -1.56 -31.04 1.29
N PRO A 267 -0.76 -31.89 0.63
CA PRO A 267 -1.28 -33.11 -0.02
C PRO A 267 -2.16 -33.98 0.89
N GLU A 268 -1.83 -34.04 2.18
CA GLU A 268 -2.55 -34.83 3.19
C GLU A 268 -3.54 -34.02 4.04
N CYS A 269 -3.61 -32.69 3.88
CA CYS A 269 -4.41 -31.82 4.74
C CYS A 269 -5.02 -30.68 3.92
N SER A 270 -6.32 -30.82 3.63
CA SER A 270 -7.10 -29.77 2.97
C SER A 270 -7.29 -28.55 3.88
N VAL A 271 -7.67 -27.41 3.29
CA VAL A 271 -8.04 -26.20 4.06
C VAL A 271 -9.18 -26.51 5.03
N ASP A 272 -10.18 -27.26 4.59
CA ASP A 272 -11.34 -27.69 5.38
C ASP A 272 -10.95 -28.56 6.58
N THR A 273 -10.01 -29.47 6.39
CA THR A 273 -9.44 -30.29 7.46
C THR A 273 -8.69 -29.42 8.46
N LEU A 274 -7.87 -28.46 7.98
CA LEU A 274 -7.16 -27.53 8.84
C LEU A 274 -8.13 -26.65 9.66
N LEU A 275 -9.18 -26.12 9.04
CA LEU A 275 -10.19 -25.34 9.76
C LEU A 275 -10.87 -26.16 10.86
N THR A 276 -11.13 -27.44 10.61
CA THR A 276 -11.63 -28.36 11.62
C THR A 276 -10.63 -28.56 12.76
N ASP A 277 -9.34 -28.72 12.45
CA ASP A 277 -8.26 -28.86 13.44
C ASP A 277 -8.05 -27.59 14.28
N LEU A 278 -8.35 -26.42 13.71
CA LEU A 278 -8.39 -25.11 14.39
C LEU A 278 -9.70 -24.90 15.19
N ALA A 279 -10.59 -25.89 15.21
CA ALA A 279 -11.94 -25.80 15.77
C ALA A 279 -12.81 -24.68 15.15
N LEU A 280 -12.50 -24.25 13.92
CA LEU A 280 -13.22 -23.23 13.17
C LEU A 280 -14.33 -23.86 12.32
N THR A 281 -15.26 -24.57 12.98
CA THR A 281 -16.42 -25.14 12.29
C THR A 281 -17.42 -24.05 11.87
N PRO A 282 -18.25 -24.28 10.84
CA PRO A 282 -19.24 -23.29 10.40
C PRO A 282 -20.17 -22.81 11.53
N ASP A 283 -20.60 -23.72 12.40
CA ASP A 283 -21.44 -23.41 13.56
C ASP A 283 -20.71 -22.52 14.56
N TYR A 284 -19.44 -22.80 14.82
CA TYR A 284 -18.63 -21.99 15.73
C TYR A 284 -18.35 -20.59 15.15
N ILE A 285 -18.05 -20.49 13.85
CA ILE A 285 -17.90 -19.21 13.15
C ILE A 285 -19.19 -18.39 13.26
N SER A 286 -20.36 -19.01 13.11
CA SER A 286 -21.66 -18.35 13.28
C SER A 286 -21.86 -17.83 14.71
N GLN A 287 -21.46 -18.61 15.72
CA GLN A 287 -21.49 -18.18 17.12
C GLN A 287 -20.56 -16.99 17.40
N VAL A 288 -19.33 -17.03 16.88
CA VAL A 288 -18.36 -15.92 16.98
C VAL A 288 -18.92 -14.66 16.33
N LYS A 289 -19.50 -14.77 15.13
CA LYS A 289 -20.12 -13.66 14.42
C LYS A 289 -21.29 -13.06 15.23
N SER A 290 -22.14 -13.90 15.81
CA SER A 290 -23.25 -13.47 16.67
C SER A 290 -22.76 -12.77 17.94
N ALA A 291 -21.71 -13.32 18.58
CA ALA A 291 -21.09 -12.72 19.76
C ALA A 291 -20.47 -11.36 19.44
N GLN A 292 -19.73 -11.23 18.33
CA GLN A 292 -19.18 -9.97 17.87
C GLN A 292 -20.28 -8.92 17.64
N ALA A 293 -21.34 -9.27 16.92
CA ALA A 293 -22.43 -8.34 16.62
C ALA A 293 -23.10 -7.79 17.90
N LYS A 294 -23.38 -8.66 18.87
CA LYS A 294 -23.93 -8.23 20.18
C LYS A 294 -22.99 -7.33 20.97
N ILE A 295 -21.69 -7.60 20.93
CA ILE A 295 -20.68 -6.75 21.57
C ILE A 295 -20.62 -5.38 20.88
N GLU A 296 -20.66 -5.34 19.55
CA GLU A 296 -20.72 -4.10 18.78
C GLU A 296 -22.00 -3.30 19.06
N ASP A 297 -23.16 -3.96 19.12
CA ASP A 297 -24.45 -3.35 19.48
C ASP A 297 -24.44 -2.80 20.90
N TYR A 298 -23.87 -3.54 21.85
CA TYR A 298 -23.70 -3.06 23.23
C TYR A 298 -22.81 -1.83 23.29
N ILE A 299 -21.66 -1.84 22.59
CA ILE A 299 -20.77 -0.68 22.51
C ILE A 299 -21.47 0.51 21.85
N ALA A 300 -22.27 0.29 20.80
CA ALA A 300 -23.06 1.33 20.17
C ALA A 300 -24.11 1.91 21.14
N SER A 301 -24.78 1.07 21.93
CA SER A 301 -25.75 1.51 22.94
C SER A 301 -25.12 2.36 24.04
N LEU A 302 -23.89 2.03 24.47
CA LEU A 302 -23.13 2.84 25.41
C LEU A 302 -22.84 4.24 24.85
N ARG A 303 -22.52 4.35 23.53
CA ARG A 303 -22.30 5.64 22.86
C ARG A 303 -23.57 6.49 22.75
N THR A 304 -24.73 5.85 22.59
CA THR A 304 -26.01 6.58 22.57
C THR A 304 -26.39 7.11 23.95
N GLN A 305 -26.13 6.35 25.01
CA GLN A 305 -26.43 6.77 26.38
C GLN A 305 -25.54 7.92 26.86
N SER A 306 -24.28 7.97 26.41
CA SER A 306 -23.39 9.11 26.71
C SER A 306 -23.86 10.41 26.06
N ASN A 307 -24.48 10.35 24.87
CA ASN A 307 -25.00 11.54 24.17
C ASN A 307 -26.16 12.25 24.89
N GLU A 308 -26.94 11.54 25.72
CA GLU A 308 -28.10 12.13 26.42
C GLU A 308 -27.69 12.99 27.63
N HIS A 309 -26.46 12.84 28.14
CA HIS A 309 -26.00 13.50 29.39
C HIS A 309 -25.23 14.82 29.18
N GLY A 310 -25.32 15.45 27.99
CA GLY A 310 -24.59 16.69 27.66
C GLY A 310 -23.33 16.43 26.81
N PRO A 311 -22.51 17.47 26.49
CA PRO A 311 -21.50 17.40 25.42
C PRO A 311 -20.21 16.69 25.85
N GLU A 312 -20.31 15.49 26.43
CA GLU A 312 -19.21 14.54 26.43
C GLU A 312 -19.24 13.76 25.11
N ASP A 313 -18.11 13.77 24.39
CA ASP A 313 -17.98 13.37 22.99
C ASP A 313 -18.46 11.92 22.72
N PRO A 314 -19.38 11.66 21.76
CA PRO A 314 -20.01 10.35 21.50
C PRO A 314 -19.08 9.14 21.31
N GLU A 315 -17.78 9.32 21.09
CA GLU A 315 -16.81 8.23 20.88
C GLU A 315 -15.97 7.89 22.13
N LEU A 316 -16.15 8.57 23.26
CA LEU A 316 -15.37 8.37 24.49
C LEU A 316 -16.14 7.48 25.49
N LEU A 317 -15.77 6.19 25.57
CA LEU A 317 -16.39 5.22 26.48
C LEU A 317 -15.43 4.80 27.62
N PRO A 318 -15.93 4.48 28.83
CA PRO A 318 -15.09 3.95 29.90
C PRO A 318 -14.46 2.60 29.54
N ARG A 319 -13.12 2.51 29.64
CA ARG A 319 -12.32 1.35 29.22
C ARG A 319 -12.62 0.05 29.96
N ASP A 320 -13.10 0.14 31.20
CA ASP A 320 -13.51 -0.99 32.03
C ASP A 320 -14.85 -1.60 31.60
N LYS A 321 -15.54 -0.99 30.63
CA LYS A 321 -16.87 -1.42 30.18
C LYS A 321 -16.90 -2.02 28.78
N HIS A 322 -15.80 -2.05 28.05
CA HIS A 322 -15.77 -2.63 26.71
C HIS A 322 -14.37 -3.15 26.32
N VAL A 323 -14.33 -4.07 25.36
CA VAL A 323 -13.08 -4.48 24.70
C VAL A 323 -12.53 -3.35 23.82
N SER A 324 -11.22 -3.35 23.57
CA SER A 324 -10.60 -2.36 22.71
C SER A 324 -11.03 -2.51 21.24
N ALA A 325 -10.93 -1.41 20.48
CA ALA A 325 -11.10 -1.47 19.02
C ALA A 325 -10.04 -2.36 18.34
N GLY A 326 -8.90 -2.60 18.99
CA GLY A 326 -7.87 -3.53 18.51
C GLY A 326 -8.33 -4.98 18.58
N ALA A 327 -8.87 -5.38 19.73
CA ALA A 327 -9.46 -6.70 19.94
C ALA A 327 -10.59 -6.99 18.93
N LEU A 328 -11.51 -6.04 18.73
CA LEU A 328 -12.60 -6.20 17.75
C LEU A 328 -12.09 -6.33 16.31
N ARG A 329 -11.03 -5.61 15.93
CA ARG A 329 -10.43 -5.73 14.59
C ARG A 329 -9.80 -7.08 14.33
N VAL A 330 -9.21 -7.70 15.36
CA VAL A 330 -8.68 -9.07 15.24
C VAL A 330 -9.83 -10.02 14.89
N VAL A 331 -10.95 -9.91 15.60
CA VAL A 331 -12.15 -10.74 15.37
C VAL A 331 -12.79 -10.43 14.01
N GLU A 332 -12.96 -9.15 13.65
CA GLU A 332 -13.50 -8.70 12.36
C GLU A 332 -12.62 -9.19 11.19
N GLY A 333 -11.30 -9.08 11.33
CA GLY A 333 -10.33 -9.55 10.34
C GLY A 333 -10.37 -11.07 10.14
N LEU A 334 -10.41 -11.84 11.24
CA LEU A 334 -10.59 -13.30 11.19
C LEU A 334 -11.89 -13.68 10.49
N LEU A 335 -13.03 -13.11 10.91
CA LEU A 335 -14.33 -13.42 10.30
C LEU A 335 -14.39 -13.01 8.83
N ARG A 336 -13.72 -11.91 8.44
CA ARG A 336 -13.63 -11.46 7.05
C ARG A 336 -12.92 -12.48 6.16
N VAL A 337 -11.77 -13.00 6.57
CA VAL A 337 -11.07 -14.00 5.77
C VAL A 337 -11.76 -15.35 5.83
N LEU A 338 -12.30 -15.74 6.99
CA LEU A 338 -13.06 -16.98 7.13
C LEU A 338 -14.32 -17.00 6.26
N LYS A 339 -14.97 -15.86 5.99
CA LYS A 339 -16.06 -15.78 4.99
C LYS A 339 -15.66 -16.33 3.62
N HIS A 340 -14.40 -16.13 3.21
CA HIS A 340 -13.88 -16.55 1.91
C HIS A 340 -13.21 -17.92 1.94
N VAL A 341 -12.80 -18.39 3.10
CA VAL A 341 -12.01 -19.63 3.27
C VAL A 341 -12.82 -20.78 3.87
N ALA A 342 -13.93 -20.49 4.55
CA ALA A 342 -14.78 -21.50 5.18
C ALA A 342 -15.41 -22.48 4.16
N HIS A 343 -15.81 -23.64 4.67
CA HIS A 343 -16.40 -24.74 3.92
C HIS A 343 -17.43 -24.29 2.88
N GLY A 344 -17.22 -24.73 1.64
CA GLY A 344 -18.14 -24.45 0.52
C GLY A 344 -18.00 -23.06 -0.11
N SER A 345 -17.06 -22.23 0.33
CA SER A 345 -16.77 -20.96 -0.33
C SER A 345 -16.14 -21.17 -1.71
N LYS A 346 -16.63 -20.43 -2.72
CA LYS A 346 -16.07 -20.42 -4.08
C LYS A 346 -14.62 -19.90 -4.14
N PHE A 347 -14.19 -19.17 -3.12
CA PHE A 347 -12.87 -18.56 -3.04
C PHE A 347 -11.89 -19.37 -2.17
N ALA A 348 -12.28 -20.51 -1.60
CA ALA A 348 -11.43 -21.24 -0.65
C ALA A 348 -10.07 -21.64 -1.26
N THR A 349 -10.05 -21.99 -2.54
CA THR A 349 -8.82 -22.35 -3.30
C THR A 349 -7.91 -21.16 -3.59
N ASP A 350 -8.42 -19.94 -3.46
CA ASP A 350 -7.69 -18.69 -3.71
C ASP A 350 -6.83 -18.25 -2.51
N PHE A 351 -6.92 -18.97 -1.40
CA PHE A 351 -6.15 -18.67 -0.19
C PHE A 351 -5.09 -19.73 0.09
N ARG A 352 -4.03 -19.30 0.78
CA ARG A 352 -3.07 -20.15 1.46
C ARG A 352 -3.04 -19.76 2.92
N ILE A 353 -3.29 -20.73 3.80
CA ILE A 353 -3.16 -20.52 5.25
C ILE A 353 -1.72 -20.86 5.61
N ALA A 354 -1.05 -20.02 6.40
CA ALA A 354 0.33 -20.23 6.79
C ALA A 354 0.54 -19.93 8.27
N VAL A 355 1.46 -20.68 8.87
CA VAL A 355 2.05 -20.33 10.17
C VAL A 355 3.46 -19.85 9.91
N VAL A 356 3.74 -18.61 10.32
CA VAL A 356 5.05 -17.99 10.19
C VAL A 356 5.62 -17.76 11.58
N ARG A 357 6.78 -18.35 11.85
CA ARG A 357 7.59 -18.06 13.03
C ARG A 357 8.71 -17.11 12.63
N HIS A 358 8.79 -15.95 13.27
CA HIS A 358 9.81 -14.94 13.00
C HIS A 358 10.36 -14.34 14.30
N PRO A 359 11.54 -13.68 14.26
CA PRO A 359 12.11 -13.06 15.46
C PRO A 359 11.21 -11.94 15.96
N ASN A 360 11.17 -11.75 17.27
CA ASN A 360 10.41 -10.67 17.87
C ASN A 360 11.04 -9.30 17.52
N PRO A 361 10.35 -8.43 16.74
CA PRO A 361 10.90 -7.15 16.30
C PRO A 361 11.18 -6.21 17.48
N GLU A 362 10.45 -6.33 18.60
CA GLU A 362 10.62 -5.49 19.79
C GLU A 362 11.95 -5.75 20.52
N LEU A 363 12.55 -6.93 20.33
CA LEU A 363 13.86 -7.25 20.88
C LEU A 363 15.01 -6.61 20.10
N ARG A 364 14.81 -6.31 18.80
CA ARG A 364 15.82 -5.62 17.95
C ARG A 364 15.93 -4.14 18.29
N THR A 365 14.83 -3.48 18.66
CA THR A 365 14.80 -2.05 19.01
C THR A 365 15.30 -1.76 20.43
N SER A 366 15.22 -2.74 21.33
CA SER A 366 15.55 -2.60 22.76
C SER A 366 17.05 -2.47 23.06
N GLN A 367 17.96 -2.74 22.11
CA GLN A 367 19.41 -2.55 22.32
C GLN A 367 19.82 -1.07 22.55
N LYS A 368 18.95 -0.08 22.25
CA LYS A 368 19.21 1.35 22.49
C LYS A 368 18.61 1.93 23.77
N ARG A 369 17.81 1.19 24.54
CA ARG A 369 17.21 1.67 25.79
C ARG A 369 17.42 0.69 26.95
N LYS A 370 18.67 0.55 27.40
CA LYS A 370 18.94 0.04 28.75
C LYS A 370 18.59 1.13 29.77
N ARG A 371 17.32 1.21 30.18
CA ARG A 371 16.93 1.66 31.53
C ARG A 371 15.47 1.31 31.82
N GLN A 372 15.33 0.42 32.82
CA GLN A 372 14.16 0.19 33.67
C GLN A 372 12.88 -0.36 33.02
N SER A 373 12.73 -1.69 33.04
CA SER A 373 11.61 -2.33 33.75
C SER A 373 11.96 -3.80 34.02
N VAL A 374 11.95 -4.18 35.29
CA VAL A 374 11.97 -5.58 35.74
C VAL A 374 10.53 -6.05 35.68
N PHE A 375 10.05 -6.63 34.58
CA PHE A 375 8.84 -7.47 34.52
C PHE A 375 8.75 -8.11 33.12
N GLU A 376 8.63 -9.44 33.10
CA GLU A 376 8.46 -10.38 31.95
C GLU A 376 9.47 -10.32 30.79
N SER A 377 10.25 -11.40 30.65
CA SER A 377 11.06 -11.63 29.45
C SER A 377 10.16 -11.83 28.24
N LYS A 378 10.13 -10.86 27.32
CA LYS A 378 9.43 -10.99 26.04
C LYS A 378 9.94 -12.21 25.25
N PRO A 379 9.08 -12.94 24.53
CA PRO A 379 9.49 -14.13 23.79
C PRO A 379 10.45 -13.77 22.66
N ALA A 380 11.42 -14.65 22.40
CA ALA A 380 12.43 -14.47 21.35
C ALA A 380 11.84 -14.52 19.93
N PHE A 381 10.79 -15.32 19.76
CA PHE A 381 10.06 -15.51 18.50
C PHE A 381 8.58 -15.21 18.70
N ILE A 382 7.93 -14.81 17.62
CA ILE A 382 6.49 -14.61 17.52
C ILE A 382 5.97 -15.58 16.45
N ASN A 383 4.86 -16.25 16.73
CA ASN A 383 4.16 -17.06 15.73
C ASN A 383 2.95 -16.29 15.21
N THR A 384 2.78 -16.29 13.89
CA THR A 384 1.72 -15.56 13.19
C THR A 384 0.92 -16.52 12.32
N LEU A 385 -0.39 -16.59 12.56
CA LEU A 385 -1.35 -17.24 11.67
C LEU A 385 -1.68 -16.27 10.54
N SER A 386 -1.47 -16.70 9.31
CA SER A 386 -1.61 -15.87 8.13
C SER A 386 -2.57 -16.50 7.13
N PHE A 387 -3.47 -15.69 6.58
CA PHE A 387 -4.38 -16.03 5.49
C PHE A 387 -3.95 -15.20 4.28
N TRP A 388 -3.26 -15.81 3.34
CA TRP A 388 -2.73 -15.11 2.16
C TRP A 388 -3.64 -15.32 0.95
N THR A 389 -4.16 -14.25 0.40
CA THR A 389 -4.91 -14.26 -0.86
C THR A 389 -3.96 -14.33 -2.05
N MET A 390 -4.13 -15.33 -2.91
CA MET A 390 -3.41 -15.49 -4.17
C MET A 390 -4.11 -14.81 -5.36
N ASN A 391 -5.42 -14.61 -5.24
CA ASN A 391 -6.28 -14.01 -6.28
C ASN A 391 -6.74 -12.59 -5.90
N PRO A 392 -6.25 -11.53 -6.57
CA PRO A 392 -6.72 -10.18 -6.28
C PRO A 392 -8.21 -9.96 -6.63
N GLY A 393 -8.77 -10.78 -7.53
CA GLY A 393 -10.18 -10.74 -7.90
C GLY A 393 -11.14 -10.94 -6.74
N VAL A 394 -10.73 -11.64 -5.66
CA VAL A 394 -11.55 -11.82 -4.44
C VAL A 394 -12.01 -10.49 -3.86
N VAL A 395 -11.14 -9.47 -3.88
CA VAL A 395 -11.45 -8.12 -3.36
C VAL A 395 -11.87 -7.18 -4.47
N PHE A 396 -11.19 -7.25 -5.61
CA PHE A 396 -11.36 -6.25 -6.66
C PHE A 396 -12.69 -6.40 -7.41
N SER A 397 -13.19 -7.62 -7.60
CA SER A 397 -14.49 -7.85 -8.24
C SER A 397 -15.65 -7.21 -7.47
N GLU A 398 -15.67 -7.35 -6.13
CA GLU A 398 -16.68 -6.74 -5.27
C GLU A 398 -16.67 -5.20 -5.39
N ILE A 399 -15.48 -4.60 -5.49
CA ILE A 399 -15.32 -3.15 -5.69
C ILE A 399 -15.87 -2.75 -7.05
N ALA A 400 -15.50 -3.46 -8.10
CA ALA A 400 -15.96 -3.18 -9.46
C ALA A 400 -17.48 -3.27 -9.57
N GLU A 401 -18.10 -4.26 -8.95
CA GLU A 401 -19.56 -4.46 -8.91
C GLU A 401 -20.32 -3.35 -8.14
N GLN A 402 -19.76 -2.85 -7.04
CA GLN A 402 -20.39 -1.81 -6.23
C GLN A 402 -20.27 -0.42 -6.87
N THR A 403 -19.14 -0.13 -7.53
CA THR A 403 -18.90 1.19 -8.10
C THR A 403 -19.74 1.45 -9.34
N ARG A 404 -20.13 2.71 -9.56
CA ARG A 404 -20.76 3.13 -10.81
C ARG A 404 -19.81 2.99 -12.01
N SER A 405 -18.54 3.31 -11.78
CA SER A 405 -17.49 3.20 -12.79
C SER A 405 -16.14 3.17 -12.10
N ILE A 406 -15.24 2.30 -12.56
CA ILE A 406 -13.86 2.24 -12.13
C ILE A 406 -12.93 2.50 -13.31
N VAL A 407 -12.00 3.43 -13.14
CA VAL A 407 -10.99 3.80 -14.14
C VAL A 407 -9.61 3.50 -13.58
N LEU A 408 -8.83 2.71 -14.30
CA LEU A 408 -7.46 2.38 -13.92
C LEU A 408 -6.50 3.03 -14.92
N THR A 409 -5.54 3.81 -14.40
CA THR A 409 -4.52 4.47 -15.23
C THR A 409 -3.13 4.12 -14.71
N SER A 410 -2.21 3.82 -15.62
CA SER A 410 -0.77 3.71 -15.32
C SER A 410 0.05 3.59 -16.61
N GLY A 411 1.25 4.16 -16.61
CA GLY A 411 2.17 4.10 -17.76
C GLY A 411 2.77 2.72 -18.03
N THR A 412 2.58 1.74 -17.13
CA THR A 412 3.21 0.40 -17.21
C THR A 412 2.22 -0.75 -16.99
N LEU A 413 0.95 -0.59 -17.39
CA LEU A 413 -0.07 -1.66 -17.23
C LEU A 413 0.02 -2.79 -18.24
N SER A 414 0.55 -2.51 -19.44
CA SER A 414 0.62 -3.50 -20.53
C SER A 414 1.44 -4.74 -20.13
N PRO A 415 1.00 -5.97 -20.49
CA PRO A 415 -0.19 -6.30 -21.30
C PRO A 415 -1.53 -6.17 -20.54
N LEU A 416 -2.51 -5.47 -21.14
CA LEU A 416 -3.79 -5.16 -20.48
C LEU A 416 -4.68 -6.40 -20.24
N ASP A 417 -4.71 -7.36 -21.16
CA ASP A 417 -5.52 -8.58 -21.02
C ASP A 417 -5.10 -9.42 -19.82
N SER A 418 -3.79 -9.53 -19.60
CA SER A 418 -3.25 -10.22 -18.42
C SER A 418 -3.64 -9.52 -17.13
N TYR A 419 -3.61 -8.19 -17.13
CA TYR A 419 -3.92 -7.39 -15.96
C TYR A 419 -5.41 -7.49 -15.61
N ALA A 420 -6.29 -7.46 -16.62
CA ALA A 420 -7.72 -7.67 -16.47
C ALA A 420 -8.06 -9.09 -15.96
N SER A 421 -7.40 -10.10 -16.51
CA SER A 421 -7.49 -11.50 -16.09
C SER A 421 -7.16 -11.70 -14.61
N GLU A 422 -6.05 -11.13 -14.12
CA GLU A 422 -5.65 -11.22 -12.71
C GLU A 422 -6.68 -10.55 -11.79
N LEU A 423 -7.21 -9.39 -12.17
CA LEU A 423 -8.25 -8.70 -11.40
C LEU A 423 -9.63 -9.35 -11.49
N GLN A 424 -9.82 -10.32 -12.39
CA GLN A 424 -11.09 -10.99 -12.68
C GLN A 424 -12.21 -10.01 -13.02
N VAL A 425 -11.88 -8.96 -13.77
CA VAL A 425 -12.82 -7.93 -14.22
C VAL A 425 -12.62 -7.66 -15.70
N ASP A 426 -13.73 -7.64 -16.44
CA ASP A 426 -13.74 -7.24 -17.84
C ASP A 426 -13.83 -5.73 -17.95
N PHE A 427 -12.79 -5.09 -18.48
CA PHE A 427 -12.81 -3.67 -18.76
C PHE A 427 -13.50 -3.40 -20.09
N ALA A 428 -14.69 -2.78 -20.04
CA ALA A 428 -15.47 -2.42 -21.22
C ALA A 428 -14.72 -1.50 -22.21
N SER A 429 -13.65 -0.84 -21.77
CA SER A 429 -12.82 0.01 -22.61
C SER A 429 -11.38 -0.04 -22.15
N THR A 430 -10.50 -0.30 -23.10
CA THR A 430 -9.05 -0.36 -22.91
C THR A 430 -8.37 0.57 -23.90
N LEU A 431 -7.35 1.29 -23.43
CA LEU A 431 -6.54 2.17 -24.27
C LEU A 431 -5.07 1.91 -23.94
N GLU A 432 -4.33 1.43 -24.94
CA GLU A 432 -2.87 1.36 -24.89
C GLU A 432 -2.33 2.40 -25.86
N ALA A 433 -1.71 3.44 -25.32
CA ALA A 433 -1.18 4.54 -26.11
C ALA A 433 0.34 4.42 -26.25
N ASN A 434 0.84 4.72 -27.45
CA ASN A 434 2.27 4.73 -27.73
C ASN A 434 2.98 5.86 -26.97
N HIS A 435 4.28 5.67 -26.74
CA HIS A 435 5.09 6.70 -26.10
C HIS A 435 5.18 7.97 -26.97
N VAL A 436 5.15 9.15 -26.34
CA VAL A 436 5.06 10.45 -27.05
C VAL A 436 6.41 10.97 -27.57
N ILE A 437 7.52 10.40 -27.08
CA ILE A 437 8.85 10.87 -27.43
C ILE A 437 9.30 10.28 -28.77
N ALA A 438 9.81 11.16 -29.64
CA ALA A 438 10.35 10.77 -30.93
C ALA A 438 11.55 9.81 -30.77
N PRO A 439 11.69 8.77 -31.62
CA PRO A 439 12.81 7.82 -31.54
C PRO A 439 14.19 8.47 -31.57
N SER A 440 14.33 9.66 -32.18
CA SER A 440 15.61 10.40 -32.23
C SER A 440 16.05 10.99 -30.89
N ARG A 441 15.15 11.07 -29.90
CA ARG A 441 15.41 11.64 -28.56
C ARG A 441 15.61 10.56 -27.51
N PHE A 442 15.50 9.30 -27.89
CA PHE A 442 15.55 8.19 -26.97
C PHE A 442 16.46 7.08 -27.50
N CYS A 443 17.34 6.56 -26.66
CA CYS A 443 18.19 5.43 -26.99
C CYS A 443 18.03 4.32 -25.94
N ALA A 444 17.71 3.11 -26.37
CA ALA A 444 17.69 1.91 -25.52
C ALA A 444 18.75 0.92 -26.03
N LEU A 445 19.66 0.49 -25.16
CA LEU A 445 20.75 -0.42 -25.49
C LEU A 445 20.79 -1.56 -24.48
N ALA A 446 21.01 -2.78 -24.96
CA ALA A 446 21.39 -3.93 -24.14
C ALA A 446 22.86 -4.25 -24.39
N VAL A 447 23.63 -4.44 -23.33
CA VAL A 447 25.07 -4.68 -23.36
C VAL A 447 25.32 -6.03 -22.70
N GLU A 448 25.57 -7.03 -23.52
CA GLU A 448 25.75 -8.43 -23.08
C GLU A 448 27.11 -8.69 -22.44
N CYS A 449 28.14 -7.93 -22.82
CA CYS A 449 29.50 -8.10 -22.33
C CYS A 449 30.08 -6.76 -21.87
N GLY A 450 30.82 -6.78 -20.76
CA GLY A 450 31.54 -5.62 -20.29
C GLY A 450 32.80 -5.33 -21.12
N PRO A 451 33.49 -4.21 -20.84
CA PRO A 451 34.64 -3.74 -21.60
C PRO A 451 35.81 -4.74 -21.72
N SER A 452 35.95 -5.65 -20.76
CA SER A 452 36.97 -6.71 -20.76
C SER A 452 36.50 -8.00 -21.42
N GLY A 453 35.27 -8.02 -21.95
CA GLY A 453 34.66 -9.17 -22.59
C GLY A 453 33.96 -10.13 -21.63
N VAL A 454 33.77 -9.77 -20.35
CA VAL A 454 33.05 -10.62 -19.39
C VAL A 454 31.56 -10.56 -19.70
N ARG A 455 30.92 -11.72 -19.84
CA ARG A 455 29.47 -11.80 -20.04
C ARG A 455 28.74 -11.30 -18.79
N LEU A 456 27.89 -10.28 -18.96
CA LEU A 456 27.19 -9.61 -17.88
C LEU A 456 25.88 -10.34 -17.61
N GLU A 457 25.90 -11.34 -16.72
CA GLU A 457 24.67 -11.97 -16.22
C GLU A 457 24.57 -11.77 -14.72
N ALA A 458 23.67 -10.93 -14.22
CA ALA A 458 23.58 -10.61 -12.78
C ALA A 458 22.87 -11.70 -11.95
N LYS A 459 23.15 -12.98 -12.23
CA LYS A 459 22.70 -14.13 -11.44
C LYS A 459 23.55 -14.25 -10.17
N TYR A 460 23.01 -14.88 -9.12
CA TYR A 460 23.71 -15.03 -7.83
C TYR A 460 25.16 -15.52 -7.97
N ARG A 461 25.37 -16.63 -8.70
CA ARG A 461 26.70 -17.24 -8.91
C ARG A 461 27.67 -16.34 -9.68
N THR A 462 27.19 -15.72 -10.76
CA THR A 462 28.02 -14.84 -11.61
C THR A 462 28.33 -13.53 -10.90
N SER A 463 27.38 -12.98 -10.13
CA SER A 463 27.56 -11.75 -9.37
C SER A 463 28.60 -11.85 -8.24
N ASP A 464 28.93 -13.07 -7.80
CA ASP A 464 30.00 -13.35 -6.84
C ASP A 464 31.38 -13.35 -7.49
N GLN A 465 31.47 -13.47 -8.82
CA GLN A 465 32.74 -13.48 -9.55
C GLN A 465 33.33 -12.07 -9.59
N LEU A 466 34.62 -11.96 -9.29
CA LEU A 466 35.32 -10.69 -9.21
C LEU A 466 35.42 -10.02 -10.59
N GLU A 467 35.58 -10.83 -11.64
CA GLU A 467 35.64 -10.39 -13.02
C GLU A 467 34.34 -9.68 -13.43
N PHE A 468 33.18 -10.25 -13.08
CA PHE A 468 31.88 -9.61 -13.31
C PHE A 468 31.81 -8.27 -12.57
N GLN A 469 32.16 -8.25 -11.28
CA GLN A 469 32.07 -7.03 -10.47
C GLN A 469 32.97 -5.92 -11.03
N ASP A 470 34.20 -6.25 -11.43
CA ASP A 470 35.16 -5.29 -11.98
C ASP A 470 34.73 -4.79 -13.37
N ASP A 471 34.22 -5.67 -14.24
CA ASP A 471 33.82 -5.31 -15.61
C ASP A 471 32.52 -4.48 -15.64
N VAL A 472 31.58 -4.74 -14.72
CA VAL A 472 30.43 -3.85 -14.47
C VAL A 472 30.92 -2.46 -14.01
N GLY A 473 31.93 -2.41 -13.13
CA GLY A 473 32.52 -1.15 -12.68
C GLY A 473 33.14 -0.34 -13.83
N GLU A 474 33.89 -1.00 -14.71
CA GLU A 474 34.47 -0.37 -15.91
C GLU A 474 33.40 0.08 -16.90
N ALA A 475 32.34 -0.71 -17.10
CA ALA A 475 31.20 -0.31 -17.92
C ALA A 475 30.53 0.96 -17.38
N ILE A 476 30.26 1.02 -16.07
CA ILE A 476 29.66 2.19 -15.42
C ILE A 476 30.57 3.41 -15.52
N ARG A 477 31.89 3.25 -15.31
CA ARG A 477 32.87 4.33 -15.49
C ARG A 477 32.84 4.87 -16.93
N ALA A 478 32.81 3.98 -17.93
CA ALA A 478 32.78 4.36 -19.34
C ALA A 478 31.47 5.09 -19.73
N ILE A 479 30.34 4.69 -19.14
CA ILE A 479 29.04 5.35 -19.32
C ILE A 479 29.05 6.71 -18.60
N ALA A 480 29.51 6.78 -17.35
CA ALA A 480 29.57 8.00 -16.55
C ALA A 480 30.41 9.09 -17.20
N ALA A 481 31.50 8.72 -17.89
CA ALA A 481 32.34 9.66 -18.64
C ALA A 481 31.64 10.31 -19.85
N ARG A 482 30.54 9.74 -20.36
CA ARG A 482 29.82 10.19 -21.56
C ARG A 482 28.42 10.71 -21.27
N SER A 483 27.79 10.17 -20.24
CA SER A 483 26.46 10.55 -19.79
C SER A 483 26.49 11.99 -19.27
N PRO A 484 25.65 12.90 -19.77
CA PRO A 484 25.51 14.24 -19.21
C PRO A 484 24.70 14.21 -17.91
N ASP A 485 24.89 15.23 -17.08
CA ASP A 485 24.06 15.53 -15.90
C ASP A 485 23.83 14.31 -14.97
N GLY A 486 22.58 14.06 -14.58
CA GLY A 486 22.17 12.96 -13.71
C GLY A 486 22.14 11.59 -14.39
N MET A 487 22.72 10.60 -13.72
CA MET A 487 22.70 9.19 -14.11
C MET A 487 22.14 8.35 -12.97
N LEU A 488 21.16 7.49 -13.25
CA LEU A 488 20.60 6.55 -12.27
C LEU A 488 21.09 5.14 -12.58
N VAL A 489 21.57 4.42 -11.58
CA VAL A 489 22.02 3.03 -11.72
C VAL A 489 21.22 2.15 -10.77
N PHE A 490 20.47 1.19 -11.30
CA PHE A 490 19.61 0.31 -10.52
C PHE A 490 20.15 -1.12 -10.47
N MET A 491 20.10 -1.71 -9.28
CA MET A 491 20.44 -3.12 -9.03
C MET A 491 19.23 -3.90 -8.50
N PRO A 492 19.18 -5.24 -8.64
CA PRO A 492 18.04 -6.05 -8.22
C PRO A 492 17.90 -6.14 -6.69
N SER A 493 18.99 -5.91 -5.94
CA SER A 493 18.98 -6.02 -4.48
C SER A 493 20.06 -5.16 -3.81
N TYR A 494 19.81 -4.79 -2.55
CA TYR A 494 20.81 -4.11 -1.71
C TYR A 494 22.06 -4.96 -1.48
N ALA A 495 21.90 -6.29 -1.44
CA ALA A 495 23.03 -7.21 -1.31
C ALA A 495 23.99 -7.08 -2.49
N LEU A 496 23.47 -7.00 -3.72
CA LEU A 496 24.31 -6.77 -4.91
C LEU A 496 24.91 -5.35 -4.91
N LEU A 497 24.10 -4.33 -4.60
CA LEU A 497 24.56 -2.93 -4.52
C LEU A 497 25.76 -2.81 -3.57
N ASN A 498 25.62 -3.27 -2.33
CA ASN A 498 26.67 -3.17 -1.32
C ASN A 498 27.92 -3.96 -1.72
N LYS A 499 27.75 -5.13 -2.33
CA LYS A 499 28.84 -5.97 -2.83
C LYS A 499 29.67 -5.25 -3.90
N LEU A 500 28.98 -4.68 -4.90
CA LEU A 500 29.62 -3.94 -5.99
C LEU A 500 30.34 -2.69 -5.48
N ILE A 501 29.68 -1.89 -4.63
CA ILE A 501 30.29 -0.69 -4.04
C ILE A 501 31.54 -1.06 -3.23
N ALA A 502 31.47 -2.07 -2.37
CA ALA A 502 32.61 -2.52 -1.58
C ALA A 502 33.77 -3.00 -2.45
N ARG A 503 33.50 -3.74 -3.52
CA ARG A 503 34.52 -4.16 -4.49
C ARG A 503 35.15 -2.96 -5.17
N TRP A 504 34.37 -2.01 -5.65
CA TRP A 504 34.86 -0.83 -6.36
C TRP A 504 35.63 0.15 -5.47
N GLU A 505 35.30 0.22 -4.18
CA GLU A 505 36.13 0.93 -3.21
C GLU A 505 37.48 0.25 -3.02
N ALA A 506 37.50 -1.07 -2.87
CA ALA A 506 38.74 -1.83 -2.68
C ALA A 506 39.66 -1.81 -3.92
N THR A 507 39.11 -1.79 -5.13
CA THR A 507 39.88 -1.78 -6.38
C THR A 507 40.18 -0.38 -6.92
N GLY A 508 39.67 0.67 -6.29
CA GLY A 508 39.82 2.06 -6.77
C GLY A 508 38.86 2.46 -7.91
N ARG A 509 38.05 1.52 -8.44
CA ARG A 509 37.07 1.80 -9.49
C ARG A 509 36.03 2.85 -9.09
N LEU A 510 35.65 2.90 -7.81
CA LEU A 510 34.72 3.92 -7.35
C LEU A 510 35.33 5.33 -7.41
N ALA A 511 36.65 5.45 -7.17
CA ALA A 511 37.35 6.71 -7.32
C ALA A 511 37.42 7.15 -8.79
N GLU A 512 37.59 6.21 -9.72
CA GLU A 512 37.52 6.48 -11.15
C GLU A 512 36.13 6.96 -11.58
N ILE A 513 35.05 6.35 -11.07
CA ILE A 513 33.68 6.84 -11.31
C ILE A 513 33.52 8.25 -10.74
N ARG A 514 34.00 8.49 -9.51
CA ARG A 514 33.99 9.81 -8.85
C ARG A 514 34.75 10.89 -9.63
N SER A 515 35.72 10.52 -10.45
CA SER A 515 36.44 11.48 -11.30
C SER A 515 35.58 12.05 -12.45
N HIS A 516 34.50 11.36 -12.83
CA HIS A 516 33.56 11.80 -13.87
C HIS A 516 32.25 12.33 -13.30
N LYS A 517 31.74 11.72 -12.22
CA LYS A 517 30.46 12.09 -11.60
C LYS A 517 30.47 11.93 -10.09
N THR A 518 29.82 12.86 -9.38
CA THR A 518 29.62 12.74 -7.93
C THR A 518 28.71 11.56 -7.60
N VAL A 519 29.15 10.70 -6.69
CA VAL A 519 28.49 9.43 -6.36
C VAL A 519 27.55 9.59 -5.15
N PHE A 520 26.30 9.21 -5.35
CA PHE A 520 25.28 9.04 -4.32
C PHE A 520 24.85 7.57 -4.25
N VAL A 521 24.65 7.04 -3.05
CA VAL A 521 24.24 5.63 -2.85
C VAL A 521 23.01 5.60 -1.96
N GLU A 522 21.97 4.90 -2.42
CA GLU A 522 20.77 4.65 -1.64
C GLU A 522 21.11 3.85 -0.37
N PRO A 523 20.76 4.33 0.84
CA PRO A 523 21.03 3.60 2.06
C PRO A 523 20.11 2.39 2.20
N GLN A 524 20.69 1.24 2.59
CA GLN A 524 19.91 0.09 3.02
C GLN A 524 19.24 0.41 4.38
N GLY A 525 17.92 0.53 4.39
CA GLY A 525 17.18 0.96 5.57
C GLY A 525 17.29 2.47 5.81
N GLY A 526 17.21 2.89 7.07
CA GLY A 526 17.28 4.31 7.46
C GLY A 526 15.95 5.06 7.38
N THR A 527 15.85 6.15 8.16
CA THR A 527 14.62 6.96 8.26
C THR A 527 14.33 7.68 6.94
N LYS A 528 13.06 8.02 6.71
CA LYS A 528 12.63 8.81 5.54
C LYS A 528 13.45 10.11 5.41
N ASP A 529 13.74 10.77 6.52
CA ASP A 529 14.51 12.01 6.56
C ASP A 529 15.94 11.86 6.03
N GLN A 530 16.60 10.71 6.26
CA GLN A 530 17.94 10.47 5.74
C GLN A 530 17.93 10.39 4.20
N PHE A 531 16.92 9.71 3.67
CA PHE A 531 16.75 9.57 2.23
C PHE A 531 16.34 10.90 1.56
N ASP A 532 15.41 11.64 2.17
CA ASP A 532 15.00 12.95 1.66
C ASP A 532 16.20 13.93 1.65
N LYS A 533 17.10 13.87 2.64
CA LYS A 533 18.36 14.64 2.63
C LYS A 533 19.31 14.23 1.49
N LEU A 534 19.46 12.93 1.23
CA LEU A 534 20.28 12.43 0.11
C LEU A 534 19.76 12.98 -1.22
N LEU A 535 18.45 12.89 -1.44
CA LEU A 535 17.80 13.39 -2.66
C LEU A 535 17.96 14.89 -2.83
N LEU A 536 17.84 15.66 -1.74
CA LEU A 536 18.09 17.10 -1.76
C LEU A 536 19.53 17.43 -2.14
N SER A 537 20.52 16.71 -1.59
CA SER A 537 21.93 16.88 -1.97
C SER A 537 22.17 16.54 -3.44
N TYR A 538 21.58 15.46 -3.95
CA TYR A 538 21.66 15.08 -5.36
C TYR A 538 21.12 16.18 -6.29
N ARG A 539 19.92 16.69 -6.00
CA ARG A 539 19.29 17.75 -6.79
C ARG A 539 20.08 19.06 -6.72
N LYS A 540 20.56 19.41 -5.52
CA LYS A 540 21.37 20.62 -5.31
C LYS A 540 22.64 20.57 -6.15
N HIS A 541 23.37 19.45 -6.11
CA HIS A 541 24.59 19.23 -6.89
C HIS A 541 24.35 19.43 -8.39
N LEU A 542 23.27 18.84 -8.92
CA LEU A 542 22.93 18.97 -10.35
C LEU A 542 22.40 20.35 -10.76
N SER A 543 21.97 21.17 -9.80
CA SER A 543 21.51 22.55 -10.06
C SER A 543 22.65 23.57 -10.00
N GLU A 544 23.83 23.19 -9.48
CA GLU A 544 24.97 24.10 -9.34
C GLU A 544 25.73 24.22 -10.68
N PRO A 545 25.93 25.45 -11.19
CA PRO A 545 26.66 25.65 -12.43
C PRO A 545 28.15 25.30 -12.26
N ASN A 546 28.72 24.58 -13.22
CA ASN A 546 30.11 24.09 -13.29
C ASN A 546 30.44 22.84 -12.45
N GLU A 547 29.46 22.22 -11.81
CA GLU A 547 29.68 20.92 -11.18
C GLU A 547 29.72 19.79 -12.22
N THR A 548 30.49 18.73 -11.93
CA THR A 548 30.42 17.50 -12.71
C THR A 548 29.04 16.85 -12.50
N GLY A 549 28.57 16.06 -13.46
CA GLY A 549 27.28 15.37 -13.32
C GLY A 549 27.25 14.45 -12.08
N ALA A 550 26.09 13.88 -11.77
CA ALA A 550 25.92 13.02 -10.61
C ALA A 550 25.47 11.61 -11.00
N VAL A 551 25.94 10.60 -10.28
CA VAL A 551 25.43 9.23 -10.38
C VAL A 551 24.77 8.83 -9.07
N MET A 552 23.55 8.32 -9.14
CA MET A 552 22.84 7.77 -7.99
C MET A 552 22.63 6.27 -8.18
N PHE A 553 23.23 5.50 -7.29
CA PHE A 553 23.04 4.06 -7.19
C PHE A 553 21.85 3.76 -6.29
N GLY A 554 20.94 2.92 -6.76
CA GLY A 554 19.77 2.50 -6.02
C GLY A 554 19.34 1.09 -6.38
N VAL A 555 18.24 0.64 -5.79
CA VAL A 555 17.66 -0.68 -6.09
C VAL A 555 16.29 -0.56 -6.74
N PHE A 556 15.93 -1.57 -7.52
CA PHE A 556 14.55 -1.74 -7.97
C PHE A 556 13.62 -1.93 -6.78
N ARG A 557 12.41 -1.37 -6.87
CA ARG A 557 11.41 -1.38 -5.79
C ARG A 557 11.93 -0.76 -4.48
N GLY A 558 12.98 0.07 -4.61
CA GLY A 558 13.57 0.87 -3.54
C GLY A 558 12.98 2.27 -3.50
N LYS A 559 13.49 3.09 -2.58
CA LYS A 559 13.06 4.48 -2.41
C LYS A 559 13.37 5.30 -3.66
N VAL A 560 14.49 5.06 -4.34
CA VAL A 560 14.88 5.81 -5.56
C VAL A 560 13.98 5.48 -6.76
N SER A 561 13.58 4.21 -6.92
CA SER A 561 12.78 3.77 -8.07
C SER A 561 11.28 4.03 -7.91
N GLU A 562 10.80 4.28 -6.69
CA GLU A 562 9.38 4.49 -6.38
C GLU A 562 9.04 5.95 -6.05
N GLY A 563 8.06 6.52 -6.76
CA GLY A 563 7.37 7.75 -6.34
C GLY A 563 8.22 9.03 -6.33
N ILE A 564 9.41 9.01 -6.93
CA ILE A 564 10.26 10.20 -7.11
C ILE A 564 10.25 10.63 -8.56
N ASP A 565 10.16 11.95 -8.76
CA ASP A 565 10.29 12.57 -10.06
C ASP A 565 11.73 13.04 -10.32
N PHE A 566 12.22 12.74 -11.52
CA PHE A 566 13.55 13.10 -12.01
C PHE A 566 13.33 13.71 -13.40
N SER A 567 13.00 14.99 -13.44
CA SER A 567 12.77 15.70 -14.69
C SER A 567 14.08 16.25 -15.25
N ASP A 568 14.18 16.29 -16.58
CA ASP A 568 15.26 16.98 -17.28
C ASP A 568 16.68 16.53 -16.87
N HIS A 569 17.54 17.50 -16.52
CA HIS A 569 18.94 17.29 -16.13
C HIS A 569 19.09 16.43 -14.85
N PHE A 570 18.01 16.21 -14.09
CA PHE A 570 18.07 15.30 -12.94
C PHE A 570 18.25 13.82 -13.34
N CYS A 571 17.94 13.44 -14.58
CA CYS A 571 18.21 12.11 -15.11
C CYS A 571 18.26 12.09 -16.64
N ARG A 572 19.44 11.92 -17.23
CA ARG A 572 19.65 11.72 -18.68
C ARG A 572 20.03 10.31 -19.07
N THR A 573 20.47 9.50 -18.11
CA THR A 573 20.83 8.11 -18.36
C THR A 573 20.36 7.22 -17.23
N VAL A 574 19.63 6.16 -17.56
CA VAL A 574 19.29 5.08 -16.64
C VAL A 574 20.07 3.84 -17.04
N VAL A 575 20.81 3.28 -16.09
CA VAL A 575 21.53 2.03 -16.26
C VAL A 575 20.90 0.97 -15.37
N ASN A 576 20.52 -0.15 -15.97
CA ASN A 576 20.04 -1.32 -15.26
C ASN A 576 21.17 -2.36 -15.19
N ILE A 577 21.44 -2.89 -14.00
CA ILE A 577 22.31 -4.05 -13.80
C ILE A 577 21.41 -5.22 -13.40
N GLY A 578 21.31 -6.25 -14.24
CA GLY A 578 20.44 -7.38 -13.94
C GLY A 578 18.97 -7.20 -14.28
N ILE A 579 18.18 -8.23 -13.97
CA ILE A 579 16.73 -8.18 -14.06
C ILE A 579 16.15 -8.29 -12.65
N PRO A 580 15.28 -7.35 -12.22
CA PRO A 580 14.70 -7.30 -10.87
C PRO A 580 13.56 -8.30 -10.68
N PHE A 581 13.88 -9.58 -10.78
CA PHE A 581 12.94 -10.62 -10.45
C PHE A 581 12.54 -10.54 -8.97
N PRO A 582 11.26 -10.82 -8.63
CA PRO A 582 10.87 -11.10 -7.26
C PRO A 582 11.76 -12.20 -6.66
N ALA A 583 11.97 -12.20 -5.34
CA ALA A 583 12.80 -13.21 -4.72
C ALA A 583 12.23 -14.62 -4.97
N PHE A 584 12.97 -15.43 -5.75
CA PHE A 584 12.48 -16.75 -6.20
C PHE A 584 12.14 -17.70 -5.04
N LYS A 585 12.88 -17.59 -3.93
CA LYS A 585 12.70 -18.41 -2.72
C LYS A 585 11.69 -17.82 -1.72
N ASP A 586 11.12 -16.66 -2.02
CA ASP A 586 10.05 -16.11 -1.19
C ASP A 586 8.82 -17.01 -1.28
N VAL A 587 8.30 -17.40 -0.12
CA VAL A 587 7.20 -18.36 -0.02
C VAL A 587 5.95 -17.85 -0.73
N LYS A 588 5.60 -16.56 -0.59
CA LYS A 588 4.43 -15.97 -1.25
C LYS A 588 4.60 -15.93 -2.77
N VAL A 589 5.82 -15.67 -3.26
CA VAL A 589 6.13 -15.73 -4.70
C VAL A 589 6.00 -17.14 -5.26
N MET A 590 6.53 -18.15 -4.57
CA MET A 590 6.42 -19.55 -5.00
C MET A 590 4.95 -19.99 -5.06
N LEU A 591 4.19 -19.75 -3.99
CA LEU A 591 2.77 -20.10 -3.91
C LEU A 591 1.93 -19.39 -4.97
N LYS A 592 2.21 -18.11 -5.25
CA LYS A 592 1.48 -17.38 -6.31
C LYS A 592 1.77 -17.96 -7.69
N ARG A 593 3.00 -18.38 -7.96
CA ARG A 593 3.35 -19.03 -9.23
C ARG A 593 2.67 -20.38 -9.38
N GLU A 594 2.63 -21.17 -8.33
CA GLU A 594 1.90 -22.46 -8.29
C GLU A 594 0.41 -22.25 -8.51
N TYR A 595 -0.20 -21.31 -7.78
CA TYR A 595 -1.61 -20.93 -7.97
C TYR A 595 -1.90 -20.54 -9.42
N ASN A 596 -1.05 -19.72 -10.05
CA ASN A 596 -1.21 -19.34 -11.45
C ASN A 596 -1.04 -20.52 -12.44
N ASN A 597 -0.24 -21.54 -12.10
CA ASN A 597 -0.11 -22.74 -12.94
C ASN A 597 -1.37 -23.62 -12.89
N GLU A 598 -2.12 -23.57 -11.79
CA GLU A 598 -3.37 -24.33 -11.59
C GLU A 598 -4.57 -23.70 -12.32
N HIS A 599 -4.49 -22.43 -12.70
CA HIS A 599 -5.61 -21.67 -13.25
C HIS A 599 -5.38 -21.27 -14.72
N THR A 600 -6.13 -21.89 -15.63
CA THR A 600 -5.96 -21.74 -17.09
C THR A 600 -6.33 -20.35 -17.63
N MET A 601 -7.18 -19.62 -16.91
CA MET A 601 -7.59 -18.25 -17.27
C MET A 601 -6.58 -17.18 -16.86
N LEU A 602 -5.59 -17.56 -16.05
CA LEU A 602 -4.50 -16.69 -15.62
C LEU A 602 -3.26 -16.92 -16.48
N LEU A 603 -2.33 -15.96 -16.43
CA LEU A 603 -1.00 -16.21 -16.96
C LEU A 603 -0.33 -17.31 -16.16
N ASN A 604 0.31 -18.25 -16.87
CA ASN A 604 1.19 -19.24 -16.27
C ASN A 604 2.19 -18.58 -15.30
N GLY A 605 2.49 -19.25 -14.18
CA GLY A 605 3.31 -18.70 -13.11
C GLY A 605 4.70 -18.22 -13.54
N SER A 606 5.32 -18.83 -14.55
CA SER A 606 6.60 -18.35 -15.09
C SER A 606 6.43 -17.05 -15.88
N LYS A 607 5.40 -16.94 -16.73
CA LYS A 607 5.10 -15.70 -17.45
C LYS A 607 4.70 -14.57 -16.50
N TRP A 608 3.89 -14.88 -15.48
CA TRP A 608 3.56 -13.93 -14.43
C TRP A 608 4.83 -13.41 -13.76
N TYR A 609 5.75 -14.29 -13.38
CA TYR A 609 7.01 -13.93 -12.74
C TYR A 609 7.89 -13.03 -13.62
N ASP A 610 7.97 -13.30 -14.92
CA ASP A 610 8.70 -12.47 -15.88
C ASP A 610 8.10 -11.06 -15.99
N ILE A 611 6.76 -10.95 -16.08
CA ILE A 611 6.07 -9.66 -16.15
C ILE A 611 6.33 -8.82 -14.89
N GLN A 612 6.38 -9.43 -13.71
CA GLN A 612 6.70 -8.70 -12.48
C GLN A 612 8.09 -8.06 -12.52
N ALA A 613 9.05 -8.68 -13.21
CA ALA A 613 10.38 -8.10 -13.41
C ALA A 613 10.36 -6.97 -14.44
N PHE A 614 9.72 -7.18 -15.60
CA PHE A 614 9.60 -6.15 -16.64
C PHE A 614 8.86 -4.91 -16.17
N ARG A 615 7.82 -5.05 -15.34
CA ARG A 615 7.14 -3.90 -14.72
C ARG A 615 8.09 -3.07 -13.85
N ALA A 616 8.94 -3.72 -13.05
CA ALA A 616 9.91 -3.02 -12.21
C ALA A 616 11.01 -2.34 -13.04
N VAL A 617 11.45 -2.97 -14.14
CA VAL A 617 12.34 -2.36 -15.12
C VAL A 617 11.66 -1.11 -15.71
N ASN A 618 10.48 -1.26 -16.33
CA ASN A 618 9.76 -0.16 -16.98
C ASN A 618 9.48 1.03 -16.05
N GLN A 619 9.19 0.79 -14.76
CA GLN A 619 9.04 1.86 -13.77
C GLN A 619 10.33 2.65 -13.52
N ALA A 620 11.48 1.97 -13.46
CA ALA A 620 12.77 2.62 -13.34
C ALA A 620 13.15 3.35 -14.63
N LEU A 621 12.81 2.77 -15.79
CA LEU A 621 13.05 3.35 -17.11
C LEU A 621 12.24 4.62 -17.36
N GLY A 622 10.97 4.64 -16.94
CA GLY A 622 10.09 5.81 -17.03
C GLY A 622 10.53 7.01 -16.19
N ARG A 623 11.66 6.93 -15.49
CA ARG A 623 12.27 8.05 -14.76
C ARG A 623 13.01 9.03 -15.66
N CYS A 624 13.48 8.58 -16.82
CA CYS A 624 14.29 9.37 -17.75
C CYS A 624 13.45 10.22 -18.71
N LEU A 625 12.22 9.80 -19.00
CA LEU A 625 11.37 10.38 -20.05
C LEU A 625 10.08 10.92 -19.43
N ARG A 626 9.96 12.26 -19.31
CA ARG A 626 8.85 12.90 -18.58
C ARG A 626 7.86 13.66 -19.44
N HIS A 627 8.30 14.25 -20.54
CA HIS A 627 7.43 15.01 -21.43
C HIS A 627 7.83 14.79 -22.89
N LYS A 628 6.94 15.20 -23.81
CA LYS A 628 7.15 15.05 -25.27
C LYS A 628 8.48 15.61 -25.78
N ASP A 629 9.00 16.64 -25.11
CA ASP A 629 10.23 17.33 -25.49
C ASP A 629 11.48 16.79 -24.76
N ASP A 630 11.33 15.74 -23.95
CA ASP A 630 12.42 15.18 -23.15
C ASP A 630 13.33 14.26 -23.98
N TRP A 631 14.49 13.93 -23.44
CA TRP A 631 15.45 13.03 -24.07
C TRP A 631 16.34 12.31 -23.05
N GLY A 632 16.79 11.11 -23.42
CA GLY A 632 17.67 10.34 -22.57
C GLY A 632 18.04 8.96 -23.12
N ALA A 633 18.89 8.27 -22.38
CA ALA A 633 19.37 6.94 -22.71
C ALA A 633 19.02 5.93 -21.62
N ILE A 634 18.72 4.70 -22.05
CA ILE A 634 18.51 3.54 -21.21
C ILE A 634 19.53 2.48 -21.63
N ILE A 635 20.32 2.01 -20.67
CA ILE A 635 21.36 1.00 -20.91
C ILE A 635 21.13 -0.17 -19.96
N MET A 636 20.94 -1.37 -20.51
CA MET A 636 20.84 -2.61 -19.74
C MET A 636 22.17 -3.34 -19.79
N LEU A 637 22.81 -3.50 -18.64
CA LEU A 637 24.00 -4.33 -18.44
C LEU A 637 23.52 -5.73 -18.03
N GLU A 638 23.03 -6.48 -19.01
CA GLU A 638 22.54 -7.86 -18.88
C GLU A 638 22.58 -8.55 -20.25
N ALA A 639 22.90 -9.85 -20.26
CA ALA A 639 23.14 -10.68 -21.44
C ALA A 639 22.02 -11.66 -21.82
#